data_AF-A0AA91QS68-F1
#
_entry.id   AF-A0AA91QS68-F1
#
_cell.length_a   1.000
_cell.length_b   1.000
_cell.length_c   1.000
_cell.angle_alpha   90.00
_cell.angle_beta   90.00
_cell.angle_gamma   90.00
#
_symmetry.space_group_name_H-M   'P 1'
#
loop_
_entity.id
_entity.type
_entity.pdbx_description
1 polymer ?
#
loop_
_entity_poly.entity_id
_entity_poly.type
_entity_poly.pdbx_seq_one_letter_code
_entity_poly.pdbx_strand_id
1 'polypeptide(L)'
;MRKVYTHAKLVTMATDVYASDGYSCQDNQSIAVEDGKIVALGHDAEVLDWPSQSLNGKLVTPGFIDSHTHLVFAGNRAGEFEQRLNGVPYQTIAAQGGGILSTVKATRAASEATLLELALPRANALIRDGVTTIEIKSGYGLTLEDELKMLRVAKSIDQHLPVNVSTTLLAAHALPPEYRNDADSYIDFVCHTMIPAAAEQQLADAVDVFCENIAFSVEQAERVFAAANAHGLKIKAHTEQLSDLGGSVAAAKAGALSVDHIEYLSEADMQVLAEYDTVATLLPGAFYFLRETQQPPIDALRENRVPIALATDFNPGTSPFASLTLNMSLWQGRTDPEDGERGLRLHQHIQALSDESPRAGTVLFGFACDEGVARNKGRQGAALAPDAIRQALANLAWHQCPPLFDGGTIACDDGDLILAQQSLSAQIANALPHHNVLTLGGGHETAWASFQGLSSYLSRHLSENNQRAPKIGIINFDAHFDLRTPQGLSQEGSSGTPFAQIAQFCQQRDWPFHYACLGVSRTSNTQALFDKAEQLNCWVEEDTQMHTDALPALKTKLTQFIQGCDYLYLTLDMDVFPAASAPGVSAPAAYGVPVHVIEPLLQHIFTDAHQQAIRIPVCDITEVNPNYDRDQQTSRLAARMAWSMLHASPTRIDNQGE
;
A
#
# COMPACT_ATOMS: atom_id res chain seq x y z
N MET A 1 -14.30 30.74 1.79
CA MET A 1 -13.20 31.24 0.94
C MET A 1 -13.53 30.94 -0.51
N ARG A 2 -13.30 31.91 -1.43
CA ARG A 2 -13.50 31.75 -2.88
C ARG A 2 -12.20 31.35 -3.56
N LYS A 3 -12.23 30.32 -4.40
CA LYS A 3 -11.06 29.84 -5.13
C LYS A 3 -11.48 29.14 -6.43
N VAL A 4 -10.66 29.27 -7.48
CA VAL A 4 -10.83 28.54 -8.74
C VAL A 4 -9.63 27.62 -8.94
N TYR A 5 -9.87 26.36 -9.28
CA TYR A 5 -8.85 25.43 -9.73
C TYR A 5 -8.93 25.30 -11.25
N THR A 6 -7.82 25.48 -11.97
CA THR A 6 -7.81 25.48 -13.45
C THR A 6 -6.98 24.34 -14.03
N HIS A 7 -7.14 24.03 -15.31
CA HIS A 7 -6.39 22.98 -16.03
C HIS A 7 -6.51 21.59 -15.37
N ALA A 8 -7.71 21.21 -14.92
CA ALA A 8 -7.98 19.87 -14.39
C ALA A 8 -8.34 18.88 -15.51
N LYS A 9 -7.99 17.61 -15.34
CA LYS A 9 -8.69 16.49 -15.99
C LYS A 9 -9.81 16.04 -15.06
N LEU A 10 -11.04 16.40 -15.35
CA LEU A 10 -12.15 16.25 -14.40
C LEU A 10 -12.99 15.01 -14.73
N VAL A 11 -13.17 14.15 -13.73
CA VAL A 11 -14.20 13.10 -13.74
C VAL A 11 -15.26 13.52 -12.73
N THR A 12 -16.47 13.81 -13.20
CA THR A 12 -17.54 14.35 -12.34
C THR A 12 -18.35 13.28 -11.62
N MET A 13 -18.33 12.04 -12.14
CA MET A 13 -19.25 10.96 -11.75
C MET A 13 -20.74 11.36 -11.86
N ALA A 14 -21.06 12.37 -12.69
CA ALA A 14 -22.44 12.84 -12.89
C ALA A 14 -23.23 12.01 -13.93
N THR A 15 -22.55 11.10 -14.63
CA THR A 15 -23.17 10.15 -15.55
C THR A 15 -23.92 9.08 -14.77
N ASP A 16 -25.10 8.70 -15.26
CA ASP A 16 -25.83 7.53 -14.76
C ASP A 16 -24.91 6.30 -14.75
N VAL A 17 -24.94 5.51 -13.66
CA VAL A 17 -24.06 4.35 -13.46
C VAL A 17 -24.23 3.29 -14.56
N TYR A 18 -25.37 3.31 -15.27
CA TYR A 18 -25.71 2.41 -16.37
C TYR A 18 -25.59 3.06 -17.76
N ALA A 19 -25.04 4.28 -17.86
CA ALA A 19 -24.74 4.87 -19.16
C ALA A 19 -23.68 4.02 -19.89
N SER A 20 -23.91 3.72 -21.17
CA SER A 20 -23.02 2.91 -22.01
C SER A 20 -21.60 3.46 -22.11
N ASP A 21 -21.47 4.77 -21.95
CA ASP A 21 -20.23 5.51 -22.17
C ASP A 21 -19.38 5.58 -20.89
N GLY A 22 -19.90 5.06 -19.76
CA GLY A 22 -19.23 5.06 -18.47
C GLY A 22 -18.97 6.46 -17.90
N TYR A 23 -17.96 6.58 -17.05
CA TYR A 23 -17.48 7.88 -16.61
C TYR A 23 -16.68 8.55 -17.74
N SER A 24 -16.87 9.86 -17.93
CA SER A 24 -16.10 10.65 -18.89
C SER A 24 -15.02 11.47 -18.18
N CYS A 25 -13.80 11.41 -18.70
CA CYS A 25 -12.73 12.31 -18.31
C CYS A 25 -12.77 13.54 -19.22
N GLN A 26 -12.99 14.71 -18.63
CA GLN A 26 -13.06 15.98 -19.33
C GLN A 26 -11.74 16.72 -19.17
N ASP A 27 -11.04 16.94 -20.28
CA ASP A 27 -9.77 17.65 -20.26
C ASP A 27 -9.97 19.17 -20.05
N ASN A 28 -8.93 19.78 -19.47
CA ASN A 28 -8.79 21.23 -19.33
C ASN A 28 -9.99 21.95 -18.68
N GLN A 29 -10.55 21.35 -17.62
CA GLN A 29 -11.67 21.91 -16.87
C GLN A 29 -11.23 22.84 -15.74
N SER A 30 -12.14 23.70 -15.31
CA SER A 30 -11.98 24.54 -14.12
C SER A 30 -13.04 24.21 -13.07
N ILE A 31 -12.72 24.41 -11.79
CA ILE A 31 -13.60 24.12 -10.64
C ILE A 31 -13.62 25.34 -9.73
N ALA A 32 -14.78 25.97 -9.57
CA ALA A 32 -14.95 27.08 -8.64
C ALA A 32 -15.51 26.58 -7.31
N VAL A 33 -14.85 26.94 -6.22
CA VAL A 33 -15.23 26.59 -4.85
C VAL A 33 -15.48 27.85 -4.05
N GLU A 34 -16.66 27.93 -3.42
CA GLU A 34 -17.03 28.97 -2.46
C GLU A 34 -17.52 28.31 -1.17
N ASP A 35 -16.92 28.70 -0.05
CA ASP A 35 -17.31 28.25 1.30
C ASP A 35 -17.49 26.73 1.42
N GLY A 36 -16.53 26.00 0.83
CA GLY A 36 -16.47 24.53 0.86
C GLY A 36 -17.38 23.83 -0.15
N LYS A 37 -18.08 24.57 -1.02
CA LYS A 37 -18.99 24.03 -2.03
C LYS A 37 -18.51 24.32 -3.44
N ILE A 38 -18.71 23.36 -4.34
CA ILE A 38 -18.53 23.58 -5.77
C ILE A 38 -19.71 24.43 -6.27
N VAL A 39 -19.42 25.57 -6.87
CA VAL A 39 -20.44 26.53 -7.35
C VAL A 39 -20.47 26.67 -8.87
N ALA A 40 -19.39 26.32 -9.56
CA ALA A 40 -19.32 26.28 -11.01
C ALA A 40 -18.24 25.29 -11.48
N LEU A 41 -18.41 24.77 -12.69
CA LEU A 41 -17.45 23.89 -13.38
C LEU A 41 -17.21 24.38 -14.81
N GLY A 42 -16.08 23.98 -15.39
CA GLY A 42 -15.74 24.28 -16.78
C GLY A 42 -15.66 25.77 -17.05
N HIS A 43 -16.28 26.21 -18.16
CA HIS A 43 -16.25 27.61 -18.59
C HIS A 43 -16.86 28.57 -17.56
N ASP A 44 -17.94 28.16 -16.88
CA ASP A 44 -18.60 29.00 -15.87
C ASP A 44 -17.71 29.27 -14.66
N ALA A 45 -16.78 28.36 -14.35
CA ALA A 45 -15.77 28.58 -13.31
C ALA A 45 -14.61 29.47 -13.80
N GLU A 46 -14.25 29.37 -15.08
CA GLU A 46 -13.13 30.08 -15.70
C GLU A 46 -13.38 31.60 -15.81
N VAL A 47 -14.63 32.01 -16.00
CA VAL A 47 -15.00 33.43 -16.13
C VAL A 47 -15.10 34.18 -14.80
N LEU A 48 -14.90 33.48 -13.66
CA LEU A 48 -14.93 34.09 -12.33
C LEU A 48 -13.61 34.79 -12.01
N ASP A 49 -13.68 36.07 -11.64
CA ASP A 49 -12.53 36.86 -11.19
C ASP A 49 -12.15 36.56 -9.73
N TRP A 50 -11.82 35.30 -9.45
CA TRP A 50 -11.45 34.77 -8.13
C TRP A 50 -9.99 34.30 -8.11
N PRO A 51 -9.36 34.16 -6.93
CA PRO A 51 -8.01 33.59 -6.84
C PRO A 51 -7.95 32.20 -7.48
N SER A 52 -7.12 32.05 -8.52
CA SER A 52 -6.99 30.82 -9.27
C SER A 52 -5.71 30.04 -8.95
N GLN A 53 -5.77 28.71 -8.95
CA GLN A 53 -4.62 27.82 -8.87
C GLN A 53 -4.71 26.77 -9.99
N SER A 54 -3.67 26.68 -10.82
CA SER A 54 -3.59 25.62 -11.83
C SER A 54 -3.32 24.26 -11.18
N LEU A 55 -4.02 23.23 -11.64
CA LEU A 55 -3.79 21.81 -11.32
C LEU A 55 -2.89 21.11 -12.35
N ASN A 56 -2.37 21.82 -13.35
CA ASN A 56 -1.35 21.35 -14.29
C ASN A 56 -1.71 20.03 -15.01
N GLY A 57 -2.99 19.85 -15.35
CA GLY A 57 -3.48 18.66 -16.05
C GLY A 57 -3.66 17.43 -15.15
N LYS A 58 -3.57 17.56 -13.82
CA LYS A 58 -3.83 16.46 -12.87
C LYS A 58 -5.29 16.00 -12.96
N LEU A 59 -5.50 14.69 -12.77
CA LEU A 59 -6.82 14.09 -12.64
C LEU A 59 -7.48 14.53 -11.34
N VAL A 60 -8.75 14.88 -11.41
CA VAL A 60 -9.59 15.25 -10.26
C VAL A 60 -10.86 14.41 -10.31
N THR A 61 -11.14 13.73 -9.21
CA THR A 61 -12.38 12.96 -8.97
C THR A 61 -13.08 13.53 -7.74
N PRO A 62 -14.35 13.19 -7.49
CA PRO A 62 -14.91 13.29 -6.15
C PRO A 62 -14.03 12.51 -5.17
N GLY A 63 -13.99 12.95 -3.91
CA GLY A 63 -13.36 12.17 -2.85
C GLY A 63 -14.08 10.84 -2.66
N PHE A 64 -13.35 9.80 -2.33
CA PHE A 64 -13.96 8.48 -2.13
C PHE A 64 -14.82 8.46 -0.86
N ILE A 65 -15.77 7.53 -0.85
CA ILE A 65 -16.70 7.28 0.26
C ILE A 65 -16.51 5.82 0.66
N ASP A 66 -16.14 5.57 1.91
CA ASP A 66 -16.15 4.23 2.48
C ASP A 66 -17.46 4.05 3.25
N SER A 67 -18.43 3.37 2.63
CA SER A 67 -19.83 3.33 3.07
C SER A 67 -20.16 2.25 4.10
N HIS A 68 -19.14 1.51 4.56
CA HIS A 68 -19.31 0.42 5.52
C HIS A 68 -18.01 0.16 6.30
N THR A 69 -17.95 0.57 7.57
CA THR A 69 -16.82 0.23 8.46
C THR A 69 -17.25 -0.04 9.90
N HIS A 70 -16.43 -0.78 10.65
CA HIS A 70 -16.51 -0.92 12.10
C HIS A 70 -15.25 -0.33 12.75
N LEU A 71 -14.88 0.89 12.35
CA LEU A 71 -13.57 1.49 12.62
C LEU A 71 -13.28 1.73 14.11
N VAL A 72 -14.32 1.92 14.92
CA VAL A 72 -14.22 2.15 16.38
C VAL A 72 -14.25 0.81 17.12
N PHE A 73 -13.09 0.37 17.61
CA PHE A 73 -12.96 -0.84 18.44
C PHE A 73 -11.66 -0.81 19.25
N ALA A 74 -11.62 -1.55 20.36
CA ALA A 74 -10.40 -1.81 21.11
C ALA A 74 -9.96 -3.28 20.98
N GLY A 75 -8.69 -3.53 21.32
CA GLY A 75 -8.05 -4.84 21.12
C GLY A 75 -7.75 -5.15 19.66
N ASN A 76 -7.33 -6.39 19.40
CA ASN A 76 -7.13 -6.95 18.06
C ASN A 76 -7.45 -8.45 18.10
N ARG A 77 -7.59 -9.08 16.93
CA ARG A 77 -7.86 -10.52 16.80
C ARG A 77 -6.72 -11.28 16.09
N ALA A 78 -5.50 -10.74 16.11
CA ALA A 78 -4.34 -11.36 15.47
C ALA A 78 -4.06 -12.77 16.03
N GLY A 79 -4.11 -12.95 17.35
CA GLY A 79 -3.92 -14.27 17.98
C GLY A 79 -5.01 -15.29 17.64
N GLU A 80 -6.24 -14.85 17.37
CA GLU A 80 -7.28 -15.76 16.84
C GLU A 80 -6.97 -16.15 15.38
N PHE A 81 -6.51 -15.20 14.57
CA PHE A 81 -6.12 -15.48 13.18
C PHE A 81 -4.96 -16.48 13.11
N GLU A 82 -3.94 -16.34 13.97
CA GLU A 82 -2.86 -17.32 14.12
C GLU A 82 -3.39 -18.72 14.46
N GLN A 83 -4.33 -18.83 15.39
CA GLN A 83 -4.95 -20.12 15.74
C GLN A 83 -5.70 -20.73 14.54
N ARG A 84 -6.42 -19.93 13.76
CA ARG A 84 -7.10 -20.40 12.53
C ARG A 84 -6.08 -20.89 11.48
N LEU A 85 -4.98 -20.16 11.27
CA LEU A 85 -3.91 -20.57 10.36
C LEU A 85 -3.25 -21.89 10.78
N ASN A 86 -3.15 -22.13 12.08
CA ASN A 86 -2.65 -23.37 12.66
C ASN A 86 -3.71 -24.49 12.74
N GLY A 87 -4.90 -24.30 12.13
CA GLY A 87 -5.94 -25.31 12.00
C GLY A 87 -6.82 -25.52 13.24
N VAL A 88 -6.83 -24.58 14.19
CA VAL A 88 -7.72 -24.66 15.36
C VAL A 88 -9.18 -24.43 14.92
N PRO A 89 -10.12 -25.34 15.24
CA PRO A 89 -11.52 -25.17 14.86
C PRO A 89 -12.16 -23.91 15.47
N TYR A 90 -13.00 -23.21 14.69
CA TYR A 90 -13.66 -21.96 15.13
C TYR A 90 -14.45 -22.12 16.44
N GLN A 91 -15.15 -23.25 16.62
CA GLN A 91 -15.88 -23.55 17.86
C GLN A 91 -14.98 -23.58 19.09
N THR A 92 -13.74 -24.07 18.94
CA THR A 92 -12.73 -24.09 20.01
C THR A 92 -12.26 -22.68 20.35
N ILE A 93 -12.04 -21.84 19.32
CA ILE A 93 -11.62 -20.46 19.50
C ILE A 93 -12.73 -19.64 20.20
N ALA A 94 -13.97 -19.82 19.77
CA ALA A 94 -15.14 -19.20 20.41
C ALA A 94 -15.30 -19.65 21.87
N ALA A 95 -15.11 -20.94 22.17
CA ALA A 95 -15.17 -21.47 23.53
C ALA A 95 -14.06 -20.91 24.45
N GLN A 96 -12.92 -20.51 23.89
CA GLN A 96 -11.82 -19.85 24.61
C GLN A 96 -12.05 -18.34 24.83
N GLY A 97 -13.20 -17.81 24.38
CA GLY A 97 -13.51 -16.38 24.46
C GLY A 97 -12.97 -15.55 23.29
N GLY A 98 -12.56 -16.20 22.19
CA GLY A 98 -12.30 -15.54 20.90
C GLY A 98 -13.58 -15.11 20.20
N GLY A 99 -13.49 -14.74 18.92
CA GLY A 99 -14.65 -14.28 18.17
C GLY A 99 -15.01 -12.81 18.43
N ILE A 100 -16.21 -12.41 17.99
CA ILE A 100 -16.73 -11.06 18.21
C ILE A 100 -16.75 -10.65 19.70
N LEU A 101 -17.02 -11.60 20.60
CA LEU A 101 -17.09 -11.34 22.04
C LEU A 101 -15.76 -10.89 22.66
N SER A 102 -14.62 -11.26 22.05
CA SER A 102 -13.30 -10.74 22.43
C SER A 102 -13.23 -9.22 22.21
N THR A 103 -13.62 -8.77 21.02
CA THR A 103 -13.68 -7.35 20.67
C THR A 103 -14.70 -6.61 21.51
N VAL A 104 -15.86 -7.22 21.79
CA VAL A 104 -16.87 -6.63 22.68
C VAL A 104 -16.29 -6.37 24.06
N LYS A 105 -15.64 -7.38 24.66
CA LYS A 105 -15.03 -7.24 25.99
C LYS A 105 -13.98 -6.12 26.02
N ALA A 106 -13.11 -6.06 25.01
CA ALA A 106 -12.09 -5.02 24.92
C ALA A 106 -12.71 -3.63 24.75
N THR A 107 -13.73 -3.50 23.90
CA THR A 107 -14.39 -2.22 23.59
C THR A 107 -15.23 -1.72 24.77
N ARG A 108 -15.93 -2.59 25.50
CA ARG A 108 -16.60 -2.24 26.77
C ARG A 108 -15.61 -1.70 27.80
N ALA A 109 -14.45 -2.38 27.96
CA ALA A 109 -13.43 -1.99 28.93
C ALA A 109 -12.69 -0.68 28.58
N ALA A 110 -12.63 -0.32 27.29
CA ALA A 110 -11.97 0.90 26.84
C ALA A 110 -12.80 2.16 27.14
N SER A 111 -12.09 3.23 27.51
CA SER A 111 -12.69 4.56 27.66
C SER A 111 -12.99 5.19 26.30
N GLU A 112 -13.87 6.20 26.27
CA GLU A 112 -14.16 6.99 25.07
C GLU A 112 -12.88 7.60 24.46
N ALA A 113 -12.01 8.17 25.30
CA ALA A 113 -10.74 8.75 24.88
C ALA A 113 -9.79 7.70 24.26
N THR A 114 -9.72 6.51 24.86
CA THR A 114 -8.90 5.41 24.33
C THR A 114 -9.42 4.93 22.98
N LEU A 115 -10.74 4.79 22.83
CA LEU A 115 -11.34 4.39 21.56
C LEU A 115 -11.10 5.43 20.47
N LEU A 116 -11.18 6.71 20.80
CA LEU A 116 -10.85 7.79 19.86
C LEU A 116 -9.38 7.73 19.45
N GLU A 117 -8.45 7.63 20.40
CA GLU A 117 -7.01 7.51 20.14
C GLU A 117 -6.68 6.36 19.18
N LEU A 118 -7.37 5.21 19.33
CA LEU A 118 -7.21 4.04 18.46
C LEU A 118 -7.87 4.22 17.08
N ALA A 119 -8.97 4.98 17.00
CA ALA A 119 -9.72 5.21 15.76
C ALA A 119 -9.05 6.25 14.84
N LEU A 120 -8.40 7.28 15.40
CA LEU A 120 -7.75 8.32 14.59
C LEU A 120 -6.71 7.81 13.57
N PRO A 121 -5.73 6.95 13.93
CA PRO A 121 -4.77 6.45 12.95
C PRO A 121 -5.43 5.57 11.88
N ARG A 122 -6.52 4.88 12.22
CA ARG A 122 -7.32 4.06 11.29
C ARG A 122 -8.05 4.93 10.27
N ALA A 123 -8.73 5.97 10.72
CA ALA A 123 -9.40 6.92 9.83
C ALA A 123 -8.40 7.67 8.96
N ASN A 124 -7.26 8.06 9.52
CA ASN A 124 -6.20 8.73 8.76
C ASN A 124 -5.60 7.83 7.67
N ALA A 125 -5.57 6.51 7.86
CA ALA A 125 -5.15 5.58 6.81
C ALA A 125 -6.11 5.63 5.61
N LEU A 126 -7.43 5.60 5.84
CA LEU A 126 -8.43 5.74 4.78
C LEU A 126 -8.37 7.12 4.09
N ILE A 127 -8.12 8.19 4.85
CA ILE A 127 -7.97 9.55 4.27
C ILE A 127 -6.80 9.61 3.29
N ARG A 128 -5.69 8.90 3.56
CA ARG A 128 -4.54 8.84 2.62
C ARG A 128 -4.89 8.17 1.29
N ASP A 129 -5.87 7.27 1.27
CA ASP A 129 -6.37 6.65 0.04
C ASP A 129 -7.32 7.59 -0.75
N GLY A 130 -7.58 8.80 -0.26
CA GLY A 130 -8.50 9.76 -0.88
C GLY A 130 -9.94 9.66 -0.34
N VAL A 131 -10.17 8.93 0.76
CA VAL A 131 -11.49 8.88 1.41
C VAL A 131 -11.78 10.20 2.11
N THR A 132 -12.94 10.76 1.79
CA THR A 132 -13.42 12.04 2.35
C THR A 132 -14.69 11.89 3.19
N THR A 133 -15.35 10.73 3.11
CA THR A 133 -16.52 10.39 3.93
C THR A 133 -16.42 8.94 4.36
N ILE A 134 -16.63 8.67 5.65
CA ILE A 134 -16.58 7.33 6.24
C ILE A 134 -17.89 7.08 6.99
N GLU A 135 -18.53 5.95 6.72
CA GLU A 135 -19.57 5.40 7.58
C GLU A 135 -18.93 4.57 8.70
N ILE A 136 -19.36 4.79 9.95
CA ILE A 136 -18.82 4.12 11.12
C ILE A 136 -19.95 3.53 11.95
N LYS A 137 -19.90 2.21 12.12
CA LYS A 137 -20.87 1.44 12.90
C LYS A 137 -20.44 1.29 14.35
N SER A 138 -21.42 1.16 15.23
CA SER A 138 -21.23 0.63 16.58
C SER A 138 -21.19 -0.92 16.56
N GLY A 139 -21.80 -1.62 17.53
CA GLY A 139 -21.95 -3.07 17.50
C GLY A 139 -20.86 -3.89 18.18
N TYR A 140 -19.89 -3.24 18.83
CA TYR A 140 -18.97 -3.89 19.78
C TYR A 140 -19.26 -3.49 21.24
N GLY A 141 -20.41 -2.85 21.50
CA GLY A 141 -20.89 -2.55 22.84
C GLY A 141 -21.88 -3.59 23.33
N LEU A 142 -22.94 -3.86 22.55
CA LEU A 142 -24.06 -4.75 22.91
C LEU A 142 -24.74 -4.40 24.25
N THR A 143 -24.56 -3.17 24.73
CA THR A 143 -25.23 -2.55 25.88
C THR A 143 -25.60 -1.12 25.49
N LEU A 144 -26.59 -0.52 26.15
CA LEU A 144 -26.98 0.86 25.86
C LEU A 144 -25.80 1.82 26.01
N GLU A 145 -25.07 1.74 27.13
CA GLU A 145 -24.00 2.68 27.44
C GLU A 145 -22.84 2.57 26.45
N ASP A 146 -22.44 1.34 26.10
CA ASP A 146 -21.29 1.11 25.22
C ASP A 146 -21.61 1.36 23.74
N GLU A 147 -22.82 1.06 23.28
CA GLU A 147 -23.24 1.39 21.91
C GLU A 147 -23.25 2.91 21.72
N LEU A 148 -23.85 3.66 22.67
CA LEU A 148 -23.84 5.13 22.60
C LEU A 148 -22.43 5.71 22.77
N LYS A 149 -21.55 5.07 23.55
CA LYS A 149 -20.13 5.44 23.67
C LYS A 149 -19.43 5.35 22.32
N MET A 150 -19.60 4.24 21.58
CA MET A 150 -19.00 4.08 20.25
C MET A 150 -19.49 5.14 19.27
N LEU A 151 -20.80 5.43 19.26
CA LEU A 151 -21.37 6.46 18.39
C LEU A 151 -20.84 7.86 18.72
N ARG A 152 -20.64 8.20 20.00
CA ARG A 152 -19.99 9.46 20.40
C ARG A 152 -18.55 9.55 19.89
N VAL A 153 -17.77 8.48 20.04
CA VAL A 153 -16.40 8.40 19.49
C VAL A 153 -16.43 8.63 17.99
N ALA A 154 -17.27 7.90 17.27
CA ALA A 154 -17.39 7.99 15.82
C ALA A 154 -17.68 9.44 15.37
N LYS A 155 -18.71 10.07 15.96
CA LYS A 155 -19.04 11.49 15.67
C LYS A 155 -17.95 12.48 16.03
N SER A 156 -17.05 12.15 16.95
CA SER A 156 -15.96 13.05 17.33
C SER A 156 -14.79 13.03 16.33
N ILE A 157 -14.70 12.03 15.44
CA ILE A 157 -13.56 11.88 14.52
C ILE A 157 -13.47 13.03 13.52
N ASP A 158 -14.59 13.51 12.98
CA ASP A 158 -14.61 14.65 12.03
C ASP A 158 -14.18 15.99 12.66
N GLN A 159 -14.13 16.07 14.00
CA GLN A 159 -13.60 17.21 14.74
C GLN A 159 -12.07 17.19 14.81
N HIS A 160 -11.46 16.04 14.57
CA HIS A 160 -10.01 15.81 14.68
C HIS A 160 -9.34 15.61 13.33
N LEU A 161 -10.07 15.15 12.31
CA LEU A 161 -9.55 14.83 10.98
C LEU A 161 -10.42 15.47 9.89
N PRO A 162 -9.86 15.83 8.73
CA PRO A 162 -10.59 16.45 7.62
C PRO A 162 -11.41 15.40 6.83
N VAL A 163 -12.38 14.78 7.48
CA VAL A 163 -13.23 13.71 6.92
C VAL A 163 -14.65 13.89 7.43
N ASN A 164 -15.66 13.62 6.59
CA ASN A 164 -17.03 13.55 7.05
C ASN A 164 -17.32 12.18 7.66
N VAL A 165 -18.08 12.13 8.76
CA VAL A 165 -18.50 10.88 9.38
C VAL A 165 -20.02 10.76 9.35
N SER A 166 -20.51 9.59 8.94
CA SER A 166 -21.89 9.17 9.19
C SER A 166 -21.90 8.00 10.16
N THR A 167 -22.85 7.97 11.08
CA THR A 167 -22.89 6.95 12.15
C THR A 167 -24.08 6.02 12.06
N THR A 168 -23.82 4.75 12.31
CA THR A 168 -24.83 3.69 12.23
C THR A 168 -24.88 2.90 13.54
N LEU A 169 -26.06 2.84 14.16
CA LEU A 169 -26.29 1.99 15.32
C LEU A 169 -26.43 0.53 14.88
N LEU A 170 -25.49 -0.32 15.28
CA LEU A 170 -25.52 -1.77 15.03
C LEU A 170 -25.61 -2.54 16.34
N ALA A 171 -26.56 -2.20 17.21
CA ALA A 171 -26.74 -2.93 18.48
C ALA A 171 -27.11 -4.41 18.26
N ALA A 172 -27.80 -4.71 17.16
CA ALA A 172 -28.12 -6.07 16.74
C ALA A 172 -26.98 -6.68 15.88
N HIS A 173 -25.73 -6.58 16.33
CA HIS A 173 -24.58 -7.22 15.69
C HIS A 173 -24.41 -8.68 16.09
N ALA A 174 -24.60 -8.98 17.37
CA ALA A 174 -24.51 -10.31 17.95
C ALA A 174 -25.31 -10.36 19.25
N LEU A 175 -25.64 -11.57 19.70
CA LEU A 175 -26.32 -11.77 20.98
C LEU A 175 -25.32 -11.61 22.14
N PRO A 176 -25.49 -10.62 23.04
CA PRO A 176 -24.60 -10.47 24.18
C PRO A 176 -24.72 -11.63 25.18
N PRO A 177 -23.66 -11.94 25.96
CA PRO A 177 -23.66 -13.04 26.93
C PRO A 177 -24.80 -12.96 27.97
N GLU A 178 -25.22 -11.75 28.34
CA GLU A 178 -26.28 -11.49 29.32
C GLU A 178 -27.67 -11.96 28.83
N TYR A 179 -27.87 -12.08 27.52
CA TYR A 179 -29.11 -12.52 26.87
C TYR A 179 -28.98 -13.89 26.21
N ARG A 180 -28.04 -14.72 26.69
CA ARG A 180 -27.82 -16.06 26.13
C ARG A 180 -29.11 -16.88 26.12
N ASN A 181 -29.50 -17.35 24.93
CA ASN A 181 -30.74 -18.08 24.65
C ASN A 181 -32.04 -17.26 24.76
N ASP A 182 -31.95 -15.93 24.81
CA ASP A 182 -33.11 -15.02 24.90
C ASP A 182 -32.94 -13.84 23.93
N ALA A 183 -32.76 -14.16 22.64
CA ALA A 183 -32.54 -13.18 21.59
C ALA A 183 -33.74 -12.23 21.41
N ASP A 184 -34.97 -12.71 21.63
CA ASP A 184 -36.17 -11.89 21.47
C ASP A 184 -36.25 -10.77 22.51
N SER A 185 -35.89 -11.04 23.76
CA SER A 185 -35.83 -10.01 24.79
C SER A 185 -34.71 -9.00 24.54
N TYR A 186 -33.58 -9.45 23.96
CA TYR A 186 -32.52 -8.54 23.54
C TYR A 186 -32.99 -7.62 22.41
N ILE A 187 -33.68 -8.15 21.40
CA ILE A 187 -34.26 -7.36 20.31
C ILE A 187 -35.31 -6.39 20.84
N ASP A 188 -36.15 -6.79 21.80
CA ASP A 188 -37.07 -5.86 22.47
C ASP A 188 -36.33 -4.72 23.17
N PHE A 189 -35.19 -5.00 23.79
CA PHE A 189 -34.35 -3.98 24.43
C PHE A 189 -33.70 -3.04 23.40
N VAL A 190 -33.22 -3.58 22.27
CA VAL A 190 -32.71 -2.78 21.15
C VAL A 190 -33.80 -1.84 20.61
N CYS A 191 -34.98 -2.38 20.32
CA CYS A 191 -36.10 -1.64 19.73
C CYS A 191 -36.71 -0.58 20.66
N HIS A 192 -36.91 -0.92 21.94
CA HIS A 192 -37.64 -0.06 22.87
C HIS A 192 -36.73 0.81 23.74
N THR A 193 -35.41 0.57 23.75
CA THR A 193 -34.47 1.34 24.59
C THR A 193 -33.30 1.92 23.79
N MET A 194 -32.54 1.10 23.05
CA MET A 194 -31.31 1.58 22.41
C MET A 194 -31.57 2.50 21.21
N ILE A 195 -32.46 2.11 20.30
CA ILE A 195 -32.83 2.92 19.13
C ILE A 195 -33.42 4.27 19.56
N PRO A 196 -34.42 4.34 20.46
CA PRO A 196 -34.95 5.60 20.96
C PRO A 196 -33.86 6.50 21.56
N ALA A 197 -32.98 5.95 22.41
CA ALA A 197 -31.93 6.73 23.06
C ALA A 197 -30.89 7.28 22.07
N ALA A 198 -30.50 6.49 21.06
CA ALA A 198 -29.59 6.94 20.01
C ALA A 198 -30.22 8.05 19.14
N ALA A 199 -31.52 7.93 18.83
CA ALA A 199 -32.27 8.94 18.09
C ALA A 199 -32.43 10.24 18.89
N GLU A 200 -32.83 10.15 20.16
CA GLU A 200 -33.01 11.30 21.06
C GLU A 200 -31.71 12.10 21.26
N GLN A 201 -30.57 11.40 21.35
CA GLN A 201 -29.26 12.03 21.46
C GLN A 201 -28.65 12.40 20.10
N GLN A 202 -29.36 12.14 19.00
CA GLN A 202 -28.90 12.37 17.63
C GLN A 202 -27.52 11.75 17.36
N LEU A 203 -27.29 10.54 17.86
CA LEU A 203 -26.01 9.84 17.77
C LEU A 203 -25.92 8.88 16.58
N ALA A 204 -27.04 8.52 15.96
CA ALA A 204 -27.10 7.64 14.80
C ALA A 204 -27.86 8.31 13.64
N ASP A 205 -27.35 8.14 12.43
CA ASP A 205 -28.01 8.52 11.17
C ASP A 205 -28.80 7.32 10.59
N ALA A 206 -28.30 6.10 10.86
CA ALA A 206 -28.91 4.84 10.45
C ALA A 206 -28.93 3.79 11.57
N VAL A 207 -29.74 2.75 11.40
CA VAL A 207 -29.74 1.50 12.19
C VAL A 207 -29.41 0.35 11.26
N ASP A 208 -28.62 -0.59 11.76
CA ASP A 208 -28.17 -1.78 11.06
C ASP A 208 -28.41 -3.03 11.92
N VAL A 209 -28.44 -4.19 11.27
CA VAL A 209 -28.67 -5.50 11.89
C VAL A 209 -27.87 -6.56 11.16
N PHE A 210 -27.30 -7.51 11.92
CA PHE A 210 -26.74 -8.72 11.35
C PHE A 210 -27.81 -9.81 11.26
N CYS A 211 -28.43 -9.92 10.10
CA CYS A 211 -29.46 -10.91 9.80
C CYS A 211 -28.80 -12.16 9.22
N GLU A 212 -28.53 -13.14 10.08
CA GLU A 212 -27.78 -14.35 9.73
C GLU A 212 -28.09 -15.47 10.73
N ASN A 213 -27.88 -16.72 10.33
CA ASN A 213 -28.18 -17.91 11.12
C ASN A 213 -27.40 -17.99 12.45
N ILE A 214 -26.27 -17.29 12.55
CA ILE A 214 -25.44 -17.17 13.75
C ILE A 214 -25.75 -15.92 14.59
N ALA A 215 -26.66 -15.06 14.14
CA ALA A 215 -26.98 -13.79 14.77
C ALA A 215 -28.51 -13.65 14.99
N PHE A 216 -29.21 -12.90 14.15
CA PHE A 216 -30.65 -12.63 14.30
C PHE A 216 -31.45 -13.11 13.08
N SER A 217 -32.69 -13.56 13.33
CA SER A 217 -33.60 -13.99 12.26
C SER A 217 -34.22 -12.81 11.49
N VAL A 218 -34.86 -13.11 10.36
CA VAL A 218 -35.57 -12.10 9.56
C VAL A 218 -36.68 -11.42 10.39
N GLU A 219 -37.46 -12.18 11.16
CA GLU A 219 -38.54 -11.63 11.99
C GLU A 219 -38.01 -10.70 13.09
N GLN A 220 -36.81 -10.98 13.60
CA GLN A 220 -36.12 -10.13 14.56
C GLN A 220 -35.58 -8.85 13.90
N ALA A 221 -35.01 -8.97 12.70
CA ALA A 221 -34.56 -7.83 11.90
C ALA A 221 -35.73 -6.89 11.54
N GLU A 222 -36.89 -7.43 11.13
CA GLU A 222 -38.09 -6.64 10.81
C GLU A 222 -38.57 -5.78 12.00
N ARG A 223 -38.46 -6.29 13.24
CA ARG A 223 -38.75 -5.51 14.45
C ARG A 223 -37.80 -4.33 14.61
N VAL A 224 -36.51 -4.54 14.35
CA VAL A 224 -35.48 -3.49 14.39
C VAL A 224 -35.75 -2.43 13.32
N PHE A 225 -36.11 -2.84 12.10
CA PHE A 225 -36.47 -1.94 11.00
C PHE A 225 -37.71 -1.10 11.33
N ALA A 226 -38.75 -1.71 11.90
CA ALA A 226 -39.95 -1.00 12.32
C ALA A 226 -39.63 0.06 13.38
N ALA A 227 -38.77 -0.25 14.35
CA ALA A 227 -38.32 0.69 15.37
C ALA A 227 -37.49 1.84 14.76
N ALA A 228 -36.55 1.54 13.86
CA ALA A 228 -35.75 2.56 13.17
C ALA A 228 -36.65 3.55 12.40
N ASN A 229 -37.62 3.05 11.64
CA ASN A 229 -38.59 3.86 10.91
C ASN A 229 -39.46 4.72 11.84
N ALA A 230 -39.92 4.17 12.97
CA ALA A 230 -40.71 4.92 13.95
C ALA A 230 -39.95 6.09 14.57
N HIS A 231 -38.62 6.03 14.61
CA HIS A 231 -37.74 7.08 15.11
C HIS A 231 -37.07 7.92 14.00
N GLY A 232 -37.47 7.73 12.73
CA GLY A 232 -36.96 8.50 11.59
C GLY A 232 -35.50 8.22 11.23
N LEU A 233 -34.94 7.09 11.69
CA LEU A 233 -33.59 6.66 11.35
C LEU A 233 -33.60 5.88 10.03
N LYS A 234 -32.53 5.99 9.26
CA LYS A 234 -32.35 5.19 8.04
C LYS A 234 -32.06 3.73 8.39
N ILE A 235 -32.27 2.82 7.44
CA ILE A 235 -32.04 1.39 7.65
C ILE A 235 -30.91 0.92 6.74
N LYS A 236 -30.06 0.05 7.27
CA LYS A 236 -29.08 -0.78 6.57
C LYS A 236 -29.17 -2.21 7.11
N ALA A 237 -28.57 -3.19 6.43
CA ALA A 237 -28.52 -4.55 6.96
C ALA A 237 -27.28 -5.30 6.45
N HIS A 238 -26.64 -6.07 7.33
CA HIS A 238 -25.74 -7.16 6.92
C HIS A 238 -26.59 -8.40 6.68
N THR A 239 -26.52 -8.93 5.46
CA THR A 239 -27.44 -9.97 5.00
C THR A 239 -26.74 -10.92 4.04
N GLU A 240 -27.15 -12.18 4.08
CA GLU A 240 -26.73 -13.23 3.16
C GLU A 240 -25.21 -13.39 3.03
N GLN A 241 -24.47 -13.15 4.11
CA GLN A 241 -23.01 -13.29 4.12
C GLN A 241 -22.61 -14.78 4.13
N LEU A 242 -23.33 -15.59 4.91
CA LEU A 242 -23.01 -17.00 5.17
C LEU A 242 -24.14 -17.94 4.75
N SER A 243 -25.39 -17.46 4.74
CA SER A 243 -26.53 -18.23 4.24
C SER A 243 -27.66 -17.34 3.73
N ASP A 244 -28.48 -17.86 2.82
CA ASP A 244 -29.67 -17.17 2.30
C ASP A 244 -30.86 -17.33 3.26
N LEU A 245 -31.21 -16.26 3.97
CA LEU A 245 -32.36 -16.20 4.87
C LEU A 245 -33.51 -15.33 4.34
N GLY A 246 -33.29 -14.53 3.29
CA GLY A 246 -34.25 -13.54 2.79
C GLY A 246 -34.25 -12.21 3.59
N GLY A 247 -33.20 -11.95 4.37
CA GLY A 247 -33.01 -10.69 5.09
C GLY A 247 -32.85 -9.50 4.15
N SER A 248 -32.20 -9.67 3.00
CA SER A 248 -32.06 -8.61 1.98
C SER A 248 -33.40 -8.11 1.46
N VAL A 249 -34.34 -9.03 1.20
CA VAL A 249 -35.70 -8.71 0.74
C VAL A 249 -36.48 -7.97 1.82
N ALA A 250 -36.36 -8.41 3.08
CA ALA A 250 -37.02 -7.76 4.20
C ALA A 250 -36.50 -6.32 4.42
N ALA A 251 -35.17 -6.14 4.36
CA ALA A 251 -34.52 -4.83 4.48
C ALA A 251 -34.94 -3.89 3.33
N ALA A 252 -34.91 -4.36 2.08
CA ALA A 252 -35.32 -3.57 0.92
C ALA A 252 -36.78 -3.08 1.04
N LYS A 253 -37.71 -3.98 1.38
CA LYS A 253 -39.14 -3.64 1.60
C LYS A 253 -39.36 -2.66 2.75
N ALA A 254 -38.46 -2.65 3.74
CA ALA A 254 -38.48 -1.70 4.84
C ALA A 254 -37.89 -0.32 4.49
N GLY A 255 -37.37 -0.15 3.26
CA GLY A 255 -36.75 1.09 2.78
C GLY A 255 -35.28 1.23 3.16
N ALA A 256 -34.54 0.12 3.26
CA ALA A 256 -33.11 0.15 3.52
C ALA A 256 -32.33 0.91 2.44
N LEU A 257 -31.36 1.71 2.88
CA LEU A 257 -30.39 2.37 2.00
C LEU A 257 -29.49 1.35 1.30
N SER A 258 -29.03 0.33 2.03
CA SER A 258 -28.22 -0.73 1.49
C SER A 258 -28.40 -2.06 2.22
N VAL A 259 -28.08 -3.12 1.49
CA VAL A 259 -27.82 -4.47 2.01
C VAL A 259 -26.38 -4.82 1.70
N ASP A 260 -25.67 -5.30 2.69
CA ASP A 260 -24.21 -5.42 2.69
C ASP A 260 -23.80 -6.89 2.81
N HIS A 261 -22.63 -7.29 2.26
CA HIS A 261 -22.14 -8.66 2.07
C HIS A 261 -22.69 -9.39 0.83
N ILE A 262 -23.91 -9.94 0.95
CA ILE A 262 -24.72 -10.54 -0.13
C ILE A 262 -24.09 -11.69 -0.94
N GLU A 263 -23.11 -12.42 -0.40
CA GLU A 263 -22.52 -13.60 -1.05
C GLU A 263 -23.57 -14.66 -1.45
N TYR A 264 -24.58 -14.86 -0.61
CA TYR A 264 -25.66 -15.85 -0.79
C TYR A 264 -26.98 -15.25 -1.28
N LEU A 265 -27.00 -13.98 -1.68
CA LEU A 265 -28.22 -13.35 -2.18
C LEU A 265 -28.75 -14.09 -3.42
N SER A 266 -30.02 -14.48 -3.38
CA SER A 266 -30.68 -15.19 -4.48
C SER A 266 -30.91 -14.29 -5.68
N GLU A 267 -30.58 -14.78 -6.88
CA GLU A 267 -30.83 -14.07 -8.16
C GLU A 267 -32.32 -13.72 -8.35
N ALA A 268 -33.24 -14.52 -7.80
CA ALA A 268 -34.67 -14.27 -7.90
C ALA A 268 -35.11 -13.00 -7.14
N ASP A 269 -34.32 -12.54 -6.17
CA ASP A 269 -34.67 -11.44 -5.29
C ASP A 269 -34.10 -10.08 -5.73
N MET A 270 -33.25 -10.06 -6.77
CA MET A 270 -32.64 -8.83 -7.32
C MET A 270 -33.67 -7.78 -7.74
N GLN A 271 -34.80 -8.24 -8.25
CA GLN A 271 -35.89 -7.35 -8.68
C GLN A 271 -36.45 -6.55 -7.51
N VAL A 272 -36.46 -7.11 -6.30
CA VAL A 272 -36.91 -6.40 -5.10
C VAL A 272 -35.92 -5.30 -4.74
N LEU A 273 -34.61 -5.57 -4.75
CA LEU A 273 -33.61 -4.54 -4.47
C LEU A 273 -33.71 -3.38 -5.47
N ALA A 274 -33.88 -3.70 -6.76
CA ALA A 274 -34.06 -2.69 -7.80
C ALA A 274 -35.37 -1.90 -7.64
N GLU A 275 -36.48 -2.55 -7.28
CA GLU A 275 -37.78 -1.90 -7.05
C GLU A 275 -37.72 -0.86 -5.93
N TYR A 276 -36.97 -1.15 -4.86
CA TYR A 276 -36.86 -0.30 -3.66
C TYR A 276 -35.63 0.62 -3.67
N ASP A 277 -34.86 0.66 -4.76
CA ASP A 277 -33.63 1.46 -4.91
C ASP A 277 -32.61 1.19 -3.77
N THR A 278 -32.54 -0.06 -3.33
CA THR A 278 -31.62 -0.51 -2.26
C THR A 278 -30.26 -0.83 -2.87
N VAL A 279 -29.21 -0.20 -2.35
CA VAL A 279 -27.83 -0.42 -2.81
C VAL A 279 -27.32 -1.78 -2.32
N ALA A 280 -26.67 -2.54 -3.21
CA ALA A 280 -25.93 -3.74 -2.86
C ALA A 280 -24.46 -3.38 -2.56
N THR A 281 -24.03 -3.46 -1.30
CA THR A 281 -22.64 -3.17 -0.92
C THR A 281 -21.80 -4.44 -0.87
N LEU A 282 -20.81 -4.56 -1.75
CA LEU A 282 -19.87 -5.68 -1.75
C LEU A 282 -18.68 -5.36 -0.84
N LEU A 283 -18.24 -6.37 -0.09
CA LEU A 283 -17.19 -6.25 0.95
C LEU A 283 -16.03 -7.22 0.65
N PRO A 284 -15.22 -6.95 -0.39
CA PRO A 284 -14.21 -7.89 -0.88
C PRO A 284 -13.10 -8.20 0.13
N GLY A 285 -12.81 -7.28 1.06
CA GLY A 285 -11.84 -7.51 2.14
C GLY A 285 -12.26 -8.67 3.05
N ALA A 286 -13.54 -8.71 3.42
CA ALA A 286 -14.10 -9.79 4.22
C ALA A 286 -14.11 -11.13 3.48
N PHE A 287 -14.60 -11.11 2.24
CA PHE A 287 -14.57 -12.27 1.33
C PHE A 287 -13.16 -12.88 1.23
N TYR A 288 -12.16 -12.03 0.98
CA TYR A 288 -10.75 -12.42 0.86
C TYR A 288 -10.21 -13.02 2.16
N PHE A 289 -10.35 -12.30 3.28
CA PHE A 289 -9.75 -12.68 4.55
C PHE A 289 -10.39 -13.93 5.17
N LEU A 290 -11.70 -14.10 4.98
CA LEU A 290 -12.42 -15.30 5.39
C LEU A 290 -12.16 -16.51 4.49
N ARG A 291 -11.52 -16.32 3.34
CA ARG A 291 -11.32 -17.33 2.29
C ARG A 291 -12.65 -17.93 1.82
N GLU A 292 -13.67 -17.07 1.71
CA GLU A 292 -14.94 -17.47 1.14
C GLU A 292 -14.77 -17.83 -0.35
N THR A 293 -15.57 -18.77 -0.81
CA THR A 293 -15.59 -19.25 -2.19
C THR A 293 -16.90 -18.92 -2.90
N GLN A 294 -17.99 -18.73 -2.15
CA GLN A 294 -19.27 -18.27 -2.68
C GLN A 294 -19.18 -16.78 -3.05
N GLN A 295 -19.26 -16.49 -4.35
CA GLN A 295 -19.24 -15.11 -4.83
C GLN A 295 -20.63 -14.47 -4.75
N PRO A 296 -20.72 -13.17 -4.45
CA PRO A 296 -21.97 -12.45 -4.60
C PRO A 296 -22.41 -12.45 -6.08
N PRO A 297 -23.71 -12.38 -6.37
CA PRO A 297 -24.28 -12.50 -7.71
C PRO A 297 -24.12 -11.20 -8.54
N ILE A 298 -22.87 -10.80 -8.81
CA ILE A 298 -22.51 -9.51 -9.43
C ILE A 298 -23.15 -9.30 -10.80
N ASP A 299 -23.16 -10.33 -11.65
CA ASP A 299 -23.71 -10.20 -13.00
C ASP A 299 -25.24 -10.06 -12.96
N ALA A 300 -25.92 -10.78 -12.08
CA ALA A 300 -27.37 -10.64 -11.89
C ALA A 300 -27.74 -9.25 -11.33
N LEU A 301 -26.94 -8.69 -10.40
CA LEU A 301 -27.13 -7.32 -9.90
C LEU A 301 -27.03 -6.30 -11.05
N ARG A 302 -26.03 -6.45 -11.93
CA ARG A 302 -25.84 -5.58 -13.10
C ARG A 302 -27.00 -5.71 -14.10
N GLU A 303 -27.42 -6.93 -14.41
CA GLU A 303 -28.54 -7.19 -15.33
C GLU A 303 -29.85 -6.57 -14.84
N ASN A 304 -30.10 -6.62 -13.53
CA ASN A 304 -31.29 -6.05 -12.90
C ASN A 304 -31.17 -4.57 -12.55
N ARG A 305 -30.02 -3.93 -12.87
CA ARG A 305 -29.74 -2.52 -12.57
C ARG A 305 -29.90 -2.19 -11.09
N VAL A 306 -29.41 -3.07 -10.21
CA VAL A 306 -29.23 -2.78 -8.79
C VAL A 306 -27.94 -1.96 -8.62
N PRO A 307 -27.95 -0.82 -7.91
CA PRO A 307 -26.74 -0.05 -7.66
C PRO A 307 -25.76 -0.85 -6.79
N ILE A 308 -24.49 -0.89 -7.18
CA ILE A 308 -23.45 -1.63 -6.46
C ILE A 308 -22.47 -0.65 -5.82
N ALA A 309 -22.26 -0.77 -4.51
CA ALA A 309 -21.22 -0.06 -3.77
C ALA A 309 -20.07 -1.02 -3.39
N LEU A 310 -18.89 -0.46 -3.14
CA LEU A 310 -17.74 -1.15 -2.56
C LEU A 310 -17.33 -0.45 -1.28
N ALA A 311 -16.98 -1.20 -0.25
CA ALA A 311 -16.49 -0.67 1.01
C ALA A 311 -15.44 -1.60 1.63
N THR A 312 -14.65 -1.08 2.56
CA THR A 312 -13.54 -1.85 3.16
C THR A 312 -14.02 -2.92 4.12
N ASP A 313 -15.20 -2.73 4.72
CA ASP A 313 -15.62 -3.46 5.91
C ASP A 313 -14.56 -3.36 7.02
N PHE A 314 -13.86 -2.21 7.18
CA PHE A 314 -12.72 -2.20 8.08
C PHE A 314 -13.14 -2.55 9.53
N ASN A 315 -12.74 -3.75 9.97
CA ASN A 315 -13.11 -4.31 11.26
C ASN A 315 -12.01 -5.28 11.76
N PRO A 316 -11.91 -5.53 13.08
CA PRO A 316 -10.84 -6.32 13.66
C PRO A 316 -10.87 -7.81 13.34
N GLY A 317 -11.99 -8.34 12.83
CA GLY A 317 -12.28 -9.77 12.82
C GLY A 317 -12.28 -10.41 11.45
N THR A 318 -12.86 -9.74 10.46
CA THR A 318 -13.11 -10.30 9.14
C THR A 318 -12.51 -9.46 8.02
N SER A 319 -12.24 -8.17 8.20
CA SER A 319 -11.53 -7.36 7.20
C SER A 319 -10.63 -6.33 7.88
N PRO A 320 -9.42 -6.73 8.36
CA PRO A 320 -8.52 -5.83 9.09
C PRO A 320 -7.71 -4.92 8.14
N PHE A 321 -8.32 -4.44 7.06
CA PHE A 321 -7.67 -3.63 6.02
C PHE A 321 -8.15 -2.18 6.08
N ALA A 322 -7.23 -1.25 6.35
CA ALA A 322 -7.50 0.18 6.36
C ALA A 322 -7.14 0.82 5.00
N SER A 323 -7.58 0.21 3.89
CA SER A 323 -7.32 0.71 2.55
C SER A 323 -8.48 0.42 1.59
N LEU A 324 -9.03 1.47 0.99
CA LEU A 324 -10.10 1.36 -0.02
C LEU A 324 -9.52 1.07 -1.42
N THR A 325 -8.25 1.43 -1.64
CA THR A 325 -7.53 1.18 -2.90
C THR A 325 -6.67 -0.09 -2.84
N LEU A 326 -6.91 -0.98 -1.86
CA LEU A 326 -6.10 -2.18 -1.62
C LEU A 326 -5.92 -2.98 -2.92
N ASN A 327 -4.74 -2.85 -3.54
CA ASN A 327 -4.44 -3.51 -4.79
C ASN A 327 -3.74 -4.85 -4.51
N MET A 328 -4.53 -5.88 -4.24
CA MET A 328 -4.03 -7.26 -4.07
C MET A 328 -3.61 -7.93 -5.39
N SER A 329 -3.63 -7.22 -6.52
CA SER A 329 -3.38 -7.80 -7.85
C SER A 329 -1.91 -7.84 -8.28
N LEU A 330 -0.97 -7.22 -7.54
CA LEU A 330 0.43 -7.14 -7.98
C LEU A 330 1.18 -8.47 -7.85
N TRP A 331 0.91 -9.24 -6.79
CA TRP A 331 1.49 -10.57 -6.55
C TRP A 331 0.50 -11.67 -6.97
N GLN A 332 0.16 -11.67 -8.25
CA GLN A 332 -0.64 -12.73 -8.85
C GLN A 332 0.08 -13.32 -10.06
N GLY A 333 -0.22 -14.57 -10.36
CA GLY A 333 0.48 -15.28 -11.42
C GLY A 333 -0.10 -16.64 -11.72
N ARG A 334 0.52 -17.30 -12.70
CA ARG A 334 0.27 -18.71 -12.98
C ARG A 334 0.69 -19.55 -11.78
N THR A 335 -0.10 -20.55 -11.41
CA THR A 335 0.33 -21.60 -10.48
C THR A 335 0.57 -22.90 -11.26
N ASP A 336 1.52 -23.71 -10.78
CA ASP A 336 1.89 -24.99 -11.40
C ASP A 336 1.58 -26.16 -10.43
N PRO A 337 0.30 -26.45 -10.16
CA PRO A 337 -0.09 -27.46 -9.18
C PRO A 337 0.42 -28.86 -9.53
N GLU A 338 0.69 -29.15 -10.81
CA GLU A 338 1.28 -30.40 -11.28
C GLU A 338 2.65 -30.71 -10.66
N ASP A 339 3.39 -29.69 -10.22
CA ASP A 339 4.74 -29.79 -9.67
C ASP A 339 4.77 -29.72 -8.12
N GLY A 340 3.61 -29.58 -7.47
CA GLY A 340 3.47 -29.51 -6.01
C GLY A 340 4.30 -28.38 -5.38
N GLU A 341 4.88 -28.62 -4.20
CA GLU A 341 5.73 -27.63 -3.48
C GLU A 341 7.01 -27.24 -4.23
N ARG A 342 7.37 -27.98 -5.30
CA ARG A 342 8.55 -27.68 -6.12
C ARG A 342 8.24 -26.79 -7.32
N GLY A 343 6.96 -26.54 -7.60
CA GLY A 343 6.45 -25.67 -8.67
C GLY A 343 6.12 -24.25 -8.22
N LEU A 344 6.56 -23.84 -7.03
CA LEU A 344 6.19 -22.54 -6.47
C LEU A 344 6.85 -21.37 -7.22
N ARG A 345 6.10 -20.28 -7.33
CA ARG A 345 6.56 -18.99 -7.86
C ARG A 345 6.67 -17.95 -6.76
N LEU A 346 7.36 -16.84 -7.03
CA LEU A 346 7.61 -15.80 -6.03
C LEU A 346 6.32 -15.26 -5.41
N HIS A 347 5.26 -15.04 -6.19
CA HIS A 347 3.97 -14.56 -5.65
C HIS A 347 3.30 -15.52 -4.66
N GLN A 348 3.65 -16.81 -4.65
CA GLN A 348 3.13 -17.79 -3.70
C GLN A 348 3.95 -17.82 -2.39
N HIS A 349 5.11 -17.14 -2.36
CA HIS A 349 6.03 -17.17 -1.23
C HIS A 349 6.18 -15.81 -0.53
N ILE A 350 6.09 -14.71 -1.29
CA ILE A 350 6.18 -13.37 -0.73
C ILE A 350 4.99 -13.06 0.19
N GLN A 351 5.25 -12.35 1.28
CA GLN A 351 4.26 -11.95 2.28
C GLN A 351 4.29 -10.45 2.49
N ALA A 352 3.22 -9.85 3.01
CA ALA A 352 3.29 -8.46 3.47
C ALA A 352 4.22 -8.37 4.68
N LEU A 353 5.04 -7.31 4.76
CA LEU A 353 5.86 -7.04 5.94
C LEU A 353 4.95 -6.72 7.15
N SER A 354 5.25 -7.33 8.29
CA SER A 354 4.55 -7.14 9.57
C SER A 354 5.53 -7.27 10.74
N ASP A 355 5.14 -6.81 11.93
CA ASP A 355 5.95 -6.95 13.16
C ASP A 355 6.22 -8.42 13.55
N GLU A 356 5.40 -9.34 13.04
CA GLU A 356 5.53 -10.79 13.25
C GLU A 356 6.30 -11.50 12.14
N SER A 357 6.79 -10.77 11.14
CA SER A 357 7.57 -11.34 10.03
C SER A 357 8.83 -12.05 10.54
N PRO A 358 9.12 -13.27 10.06
CA PRO A 358 10.33 -13.99 10.43
C PRO A 358 11.58 -13.13 10.24
N ARG A 359 12.41 -13.03 11.28
CA ARG A 359 13.75 -12.41 11.16
C ARG A 359 14.56 -13.19 10.12
N ALA A 360 15.45 -12.50 9.41
CA ALA A 360 16.31 -13.11 8.37
C ALA A 360 15.70 -13.32 6.98
N GLY A 361 15.02 -12.29 6.47
CA GLY A 361 14.57 -12.22 5.07
C GLY A 361 15.04 -10.98 4.30
N THR A 362 14.47 -10.78 3.11
CA THR A 362 14.65 -9.55 2.31
C THR A 362 13.32 -8.82 2.16
N VAL A 363 13.30 -7.53 2.43
CA VAL A 363 12.13 -6.66 2.22
C VAL A 363 12.27 -5.93 0.89
N LEU A 364 11.21 -5.96 0.08
CA LEU A 364 11.06 -5.20 -1.14
C LEU A 364 10.33 -3.89 -0.83
N PHE A 365 11.01 -2.75 -0.99
CA PHE A 365 10.36 -1.44 -0.93
C PHE A 365 10.26 -0.85 -2.34
N GLY A 366 9.13 -0.23 -2.65
CA GLY A 366 8.96 0.55 -3.88
C GLY A 366 9.28 2.02 -3.64
N PHE A 367 9.92 2.68 -4.59
CA PHE A 367 10.02 4.14 -4.63
C PHE A 367 9.36 4.69 -5.89
N ALA A 368 8.13 5.17 -5.77
CA ALA A 368 7.37 5.75 -6.87
C ALA A 368 7.67 7.24 -6.98
N CYS A 369 8.77 7.59 -7.65
CA CYS A 369 9.23 8.98 -7.79
C CYS A 369 9.65 9.30 -9.23
N ASP A 370 9.12 10.42 -9.75
CA ASP A 370 9.55 11.06 -10.99
C ASP A 370 10.27 12.40 -10.76
N GLU A 371 10.23 12.91 -9.53
CA GLU A 371 10.70 14.27 -9.22
C GLU A 371 12.22 14.40 -9.41
N GLY A 372 13.01 13.40 -9.02
CA GLY A 372 14.45 13.44 -9.22
C GLY A 372 14.83 13.38 -10.71
N VAL A 373 14.16 12.52 -11.49
CA VAL A 373 14.30 12.46 -12.95
C VAL A 373 13.92 13.79 -13.60
N ALA A 374 12.81 14.40 -13.18
CA ALA A 374 12.33 15.68 -13.69
C ALA A 374 13.34 16.81 -13.41
N ARG A 375 13.87 16.90 -12.19
CA ARG A 375 14.92 17.85 -11.80
C ARG A 375 16.22 17.66 -12.59
N ASN A 376 16.49 16.44 -13.08
CA ASN A 376 17.61 16.12 -13.96
C ASN A 376 17.28 16.25 -15.46
N LYS A 377 16.05 16.68 -15.81
CA LYS A 377 15.57 16.84 -17.20
C LYS A 377 15.51 15.52 -17.98
N GLY A 378 15.33 14.40 -17.27
CA GLY A 378 15.15 13.07 -17.85
C GLY A 378 13.72 12.80 -18.31
N ARG A 379 13.48 11.58 -18.79
CA ARG A 379 12.14 11.12 -19.19
C ARG A 379 11.38 10.60 -17.97
N GLN A 380 10.31 11.28 -17.58
CA GLN A 380 9.44 10.88 -16.48
C GLN A 380 8.68 9.56 -16.79
N GLY A 381 8.33 8.82 -15.74
CA GLY A 381 7.69 7.51 -15.76
C GLY A 381 8.34 6.49 -14.82
N ALA A 382 9.45 6.83 -14.16
CA ALA A 382 10.10 5.98 -13.18
C ALA A 382 9.25 5.77 -11.91
N ALA A 383 8.28 6.66 -11.65
CA ALA A 383 7.29 6.47 -10.59
C ALA A 383 6.42 5.20 -10.77
N LEU A 384 6.26 4.72 -12.01
CA LEU A 384 5.49 3.49 -12.31
C LEU A 384 6.32 2.20 -12.17
N ALA A 385 7.63 2.33 -12.02
CA ALA A 385 8.55 1.20 -11.99
C ALA A 385 8.29 0.18 -10.87
N PRO A 386 8.00 0.57 -9.61
CA PRO A 386 7.88 -0.40 -8.53
C PRO A 386 6.87 -1.49 -8.84
N ASP A 387 5.68 -1.10 -9.32
CA ASP A 387 4.60 -2.03 -9.61
C ASP A 387 4.88 -2.86 -10.86
N ALA A 388 5.45 -2.25 -11.90
CA ALA A 388 5.83 -2.97 -13.12
C ALA A 388 6.88 -4.06 -12.85
N ILE A 389 7.86 -3.77 -11.99
CA ILE A 389 8.88 -4.73 -11.59
C ILE A 389 8.27 -5.83 -10.72
N ARG A 390 7.39 -5.50 -9.76
CA ARG A 390 6.69 -6.50 -8.93
C ARG A 390 5.85 -7.47 -9.77
N GLN A 391 5.07 -6.95 -10.72
CA GLN A 391 4.26 -7.77 -11.63
C GLN A 391 5.12 -8.73 -12.46
N ALA A 392 6.28 -8.25 -12.95
CA ALA A 392 7.22 -9.09 -13.67
C ALA A 392 7.90 -10.13 -12.76
N LEU A 393 8.20 -9.78 -11.51
CA LEU A 393 8.76 -10.67 -10.49
C LEU A 393 7.77 -11.77 -10.06
N ALA A 394 6.49 -11.45 -9.92
CA ALA A 394 5.45 -12.32 -9.35
C ALA A 394 5.42 -13.72 -10.00
N ASN A 395 5.59 -13.77 -11.32
CA ASN A 395 5.56 -15.00 -12.11
C ASN A 395 6.91 -15.72 -12.21
N LEU A 396 8.00 -15.24 -11.62
CA LEU A 396 9.27 -15.96 -11.66
C LEU A 396 9.26 -17.14 -10.69
N ALA A 397 9.98 -18.21 -11.07
CA ALA A 397 10.10 -19.41 -10.26
C ALA A 397 10.81 -19.11 -8.93
N TRP A 398 10.29 -19.66 -7.84
CA TRP A 398 10.94 -19.56 -6.53
C TRP A 398 11.91 -20.73 -6.37
N HIS A 399 13.19 -20.42 -6.21
CA HIS A 399 14.25 -21.40 -6.01
C HIS A 399 14.82 -21.33 -4.59
N GLN A 400 13.94 -21.38 -3.59
CA GLN A 400 14.30 -21.42 -2.16
C GLN A 400 15.18 -20.24 -1.71
N CYS A 401 14.93 -19.04 -2.27
CA CYS A 401 15.54 -17.82 -1.74
C CYS A 401 15.08 -17.57 -0.28
N PRO A 402 15.80 -16.72 0.48
CA PRO A 402 15.37 -16.32 1.82
C PRO A 402 13.92 -15.79 1.83
N PRO A 403 13.24 -15.79 3.01
CA PRO A 403 11.91 -15.19 3.15
C PRO A 403 11.83 -13.80 2.51
N LEU A 404 10.78 -13.57 1.74
CA LEU A 404 10.55 -12.32 1.02
C LEU A 404 9.35 -11.61 1.61
N PHE A 405 9.50 -10.30 1.82
CA PHE A 405 8.43 -9.44 2.31
C PHE A 405 8.22 -8.28 1.35
N ASP A 406 6.98 -7.91 1.08
CA ASP A 406 6.64 -6.64 0.45
C ASP A 406 6.42 -5.59 1.54
N GLY A 407 7.27 -4.58 1.57
CA GLY A 407 7.19 -3.45 2.49
C GLY A 407 6.34 -2.29 1.97
N GLY A 408 5.71 -2.43 0.81
CA GLY A 408 4.89 -1.41 0.17
C GLY A 408 5.70 -0.42 -0.67
N THR A 409 5.03 0.66 -1.10
CA THR A 409 5.62 1.70 -1.97
C THR A 409 5.55 3.05 -1.27
N ILE A 410 6.66 3.79 -1.31
CA ILE A 410 6.75 5.19 -0.92
C ILE A 410 6.57 6.01 -2.20
N ALA A 411 5.58 6.91 -2.22
CA ALA A 411 5.29 7.76 -3.37
C ALA A 411 5.77 9.22 -3.15
N CYS A 412 6.11 9.91 -4.23
CA CYS A 412 6.45 11.34 -4.25
C CYS A 412 5.44 12.13 -5.10
N ASP A 413 4.18 12.12 -4.68
CA ASP A 413 3.06 12.70 -5.47
C ASP A 413 2.90 14.22 -5.30
N ASP A 414 3.47 14.76 -4.23
CA ASP A 414 3.45 16.18 -3.87
C ASP A 414 4.64 16.99 -4.44
N GLY A 415 5.60 16.30 -5.07
CA GLY A 415 6.84 16.90 -5.59
C GLY A 415 7.90 17.19 -4.53
N ASP A 416 7.68 16.79 -3.27
CA ASP A 416 8.68 16.90 -2.20
C ASP A 416 9.60 15.70 -2.21
N LEU A 417 10.61 15.77 -3.08
CA LEU A 417 11.63 14.73 -3.19
C LEU A 417 12.34 14.46 -1.86
N ILE A 418 12.61 15.50 -1.06
CA ILE A 418 13.35 15.36 0.19
C ILE A 418 12.52 14.54 1.19
N LEU A 419 11.24 14.88 1.35
CA LEU A 419 10.35 14.16 2.26
C LEU A 419 10.14 12.71 1.83
N ALA A 420 10.00 12.45 0.53
CA ALA A 420 9.90 11.10 -0.01
C ALA A 420 11.17 10.28 0.26
N GLN A 421 12.35 10.86 0.04
CA GLN A 421 13.65 10.22 0.34
C GLN A 421 13.82 9.95 1.84
N GLN A 422 13.41 10.88 2.70
CA GLN A 422 13.43 10.70 4.16
C GLN A 422 12.49 9.56 4.59
N SER A 423 11.30 9.47 3.97
CA SER A 423 10.32 8.43 4.26
C SER A 423 10.85 7.04 3.86
N LEU A 424 11.40 6.90 2.66
CA LEU A 424 12.06 5.66 2.23
C LEU A 424 13.25 5.33 3.13
N SER A 425 14.11 6.31 3.42
CA SER A 425 15.26 6.15 4.31
C SER A 425 14.85 5.61 5.68
N ALA A 426 13.76 6.12 6.27
CA ALA A 426 13.24 5.66 7.55
C ALA A 426 12.77 4.19 7.48
N GLN A 427 12.07 3.80 6.41
CA GLN A 427 11.62 2.41 6.21
C GLN A 427 12.81 1.46 6.09
N ILE A 428 13.82 1.82 5.28
CA ILE A 428 15.06 1.06 5.14
C ILE A 428 15.75 0.91 6.51
N ALA A 429 15.94 2.03 7.22
CA ALA A 429 16.63 2.02 8.51
C ALA A 429 15.91 1.18 9.57
N ASN A 430 14.57 1.07 9.50
CA ASN A 430 13.77 0.26 10.41
C ASN A 430 13.77 -1.23 10.05
N ALA A 431 13.91 -1.58 8.78
CA ALA A 431 13.97 -2.98 8.32
C ALA A 431 15.35 -3.63 8.57
N LEU A 432 16.44 -2.86 8.43
CA LEU A 432 17.82 -3.36 8.48
C LEU A 432 18.27 -4.14 9.74
N PRO A 433 17.72 -3.89 10.95
CA PRO A 433 18.01 -4.73 12.12
C PRO A 433 17.57 -6.19 11.94
N HIS A 434 16.61 -6.47 11.07
CA HIS A 434 15.97 -7.79 10.95
C HIS A 434 15.92 -8.35 9.53
N HIS A 435 16.23 -7.54 8.53
CA HIS A 435 16.13 -7.90 7.11
C HIS A 435 17.21 -7.22 6.27
N ASN A 436 17.52 -7.78 5.11
CA ASN A 436 18.15 -7.01 4.03
C ASN A 436 17.04 -6.28 3.24
N VAL A 437 17.42 -5.27 2.47
CA VAL A 437 16.47 -4.47 1.68
C VAL A 437 16.85 -4.49 0.20
N LEU A 438 15.84 -4.65 -0.66
CA LEU A 438 15.92 -4.37 -2.08
C LEU A 438 14.90 -3.29 -2.45
N THR A 439 15.37 -2.13 -2.91
CA THR A 439 14.49 -1.06 -3.39
C THR A 439 14.23 -1.20 -4.87
N LEU A 440 12.97 -0.99 -5.29
CA LEU A 440 12.52 -1.09 -6.67
C LEU A 440 11.97 0.27 -7.14
N GLY A 441 12.49 0.77 -8.26
CA GLY A 441 11.94 1.91 -8.98
C GLY A 441 12.52 3.28 -8.59
N GLY A 442 11.85 4.33 -9.07
CA GLY A 442 12.32 5.71 -9.00
C GLY A 442 13.47 5.96 -9.98
N GLY A 443 13.86 7.23 -10.14
CA GLY A 443 15.16 7.52 -10.76
C GLY A 443 16.31 7.21 -9.80
N HIS A 444 17.55 7.46 -10.23
CA HIS A 444 18.70 7.15 -9.38
C HIS A 444 18.78 7.99 -8.08
N GLU A 445 17.92 8.99 -7.88
CA GLU A 445 17.75 9.68 -6.59
C GLU A 445 17.40 8.73 -5.44
N THR A 446 16.87 7.53 -5.74
CA THR A 446 16.67 6.44 -4.78
C THR A 446 17.95 6.13 -4.01
N ALA A 447 19.11 6.21 -4.67
CA ALA A 447 20.38 5.86 -4.06
C ALA A 447 20.75 6.74 -2.86
N TRP A 448 20.35 8.01 -2.89
CA TRP A 448 20.54 8.91 -1.75
C TRP A 448 19.69 8.48 -0.54
N ALA A 449 18.42 8.13 -0.76
CA ALA A 449 17.53 7.63 0.30
C ALA A 449 18.03 6.30 0.89
N SER A 450 18.46 5.38 0.03
CA SER A 450 19.05 4.08 0.40
C SER A 450 20.29 4.26 1.28
N PHE A 451 21.22 5.13 0.86
CA PHE A 451 22.41 5.42 1.64
C PHE A 451 22.09 6.13 2.96
N GLN A 452 21.13 7.06 2.97
CA GLN A 452 20.66 7.69 4.21
C GLN A 452 20.09 6.66 5.19
N GLY A 453 19.28 5.70 4.70
CA GLY A 453 18.71 4.63 5.52
C GLY A 453 19.79 3.73 6.12
N LEU A 454 20.73 3.27 5.29
CA LEU A 454 21.88 2.48 5.73
C LEU A 454 22.74 3.23 6.75
N SER A 455 23.10 4.48 6.47
CA SER A 455 23.92 5.28 7.37
C SER A 455 23.23 5.54 8.72
N SER A 456 21.90 5.70 8.73
CA SER A 456 21.10 5.89 9.94
C SER A 456 20.99 4.62 10.77
N TYR A 457 20.88 3.46 10.12
CA TYR A 457 21.00 2.16 10.79
C TYR A 457 22.38 1.98 11.41
N LEU A 458 23.45 2.18 10.63
CA LEU A 458 24.83 2.01 11.11
C LEU A 458 25.17 2.97 12.25
N SER A 459 24.75 4.24 12.16
CA SER A 459 25.00 5.22 13.23
C SER A 459 24.37 4.83 14.57
N ARG A 460 23.24 4.12 14.55
CA ARG A 460 22.56 3.61 15.77
C ARG A 460 23.22 2.37 16.36
N HIS A 461 23.85 1.53 15.53
CA HIS A 461 24.40 0.24 15.97
C HIS A 461 25.93 0.26 16.17
N LEU A 462 26.65 1.21 15.56
CA LEU A 462 28.09 1.39 15.77
C LEU A 462 28.43 1.97 17.15
N SER A 463 27.50 2.66 17.82
CA SER A 463 27.70 3.22 19.16
C SER A 463 27.91 2.16 20.24
N GLU A 464 27.53 0.90 20.00
CA GLU A 464 27.62 -0.16 21.00
C GLU A 464 28.93 -0.97 20.94
N ASN A 465 29.63 -1.03 19.79
CA ASN A 465 30.74 -1.99 19.63
C ASN A 465 32.04 -1.50 18.94
N ASN A 466 32.14 -0.31 18.33
CA ASN A 466 33.44 0.20 17.84
C ASN A 466 33.44 1.70 17.46
N GLN A 467 34.43 2.45 17.94
CA GLN A 467 34.57 3.91 17.76
C GLN A 467 35.09 4.36 16.36
N ARG A 468 35.09 3.50 15.33
CA ARG A 468 35.64 3.84 13.99
C ARG A 468 34.56 4.02 12.93
N ALA A 469 34.78 4.94 11.99
CA ALA A 469 33.88 5.15 10.85
C ALA A 469 33.71 3.86 10.01
N PRO A 470 32.49 3.52 9.57
CA PRO A 470 32.26 2.34 8.75
C PRO A 470 32.84 2.55 7.35
N LYS A 471 33.48 1.52 6.79
CA LYS A 471 33.91 1.50 5.40
C LYS A 471 32.85 0.82 4.54
N ILE A 472 31.97 1.63 3.95
CA ILE A 472 30.91 1.18 3.05
C ILE A 472 31.44 1.22 1.62
N GLY A 473 31.50 0.07 0.95
CA GLY A 473 31.81 -0.02 -0.47
C GLY A 473 30.55 0.14 -1.32
N ILE A 474 30.51 1.18 -2.15
CA ILE A 474 29.38 1.47 -3.03
C ILE A 474 29.72 0.95 -4.43
N ILE A 475 28.97 -0.02 -4.92
CA ILE A 475 29.11 -0.56 -6.28
C ILE A 475 27.87 -0.17 -7.07
N ASN A 476 28.07 0.65 -8.09
CA ASN A 476 27.02 1.11 -9.00
C ASN A 476 27.28 0.56 -10.40
N PHE A 477 26.26 -0.05 -11.01
CA PHE A 477 26.24 -0.37 -12.43
C PHE A 477 25.38 0.65 -13.16
N ASP A 478 26.00 1.50 -13.97
CA ASP A 478 25.37 2.71 -14.49
C ASP A 478 26.10 3.24 -15.72
N ALA A 479 25.35 3.73 -16.71
CA ALA A 479 25.92 4.40 -17.87
C ALA A 479 26.36 5.86 -17.55
N HIS A 480 25.87 6.43 -16.46
CA HIS A 480 26.10 7.78 -15.97
C HIS A 480 26.85 7.78 -14.64
N PHE A 481 27.51 8.88 -14.31
CA PHE A 481 28.25 8.99 -13.05
C PHE A 481 27.37 9.32 -11.85
N ASP A 482 26.30 10.08 -12.08
CA ASP A 482 25.42 10.64 -11.05
C ASP A 482 26.15 11.41 -9.92
N LEU A 483 27.22 12.09 -10.34
CA LEU A 483 28.09 12.97 -9.54
C LEU A 483 27.86 14.47 -9.80
N ARG A 484 26.70 14.87 -10.33
CA ARG A 484 26.44 16.29 -10.66
C ARG A 484 26.37 17.14 -9.39
N THR A 485 26.78 18.40 -9.49
CA THR A 485 26.61 19.42 -8.43
C THR A 485 25.86 20.64 -9.01
N PRO A 486 24.55 20.50 -9.28
CA PRO A 486 23.76 21.50 -9.98
C PRO A 486 23.38 22.70 -9.10
N GLN A 487 22.84 23.74 -9.74
CA GLN A 487 22.32 24.95 -9.09
C GLN A 487 20.78 24.97 -9.13
N GLY A 488 20.13 25.75 -8.26
CA GLY A 488 18.66 25.90 -8.24
C GLY A 488 17.96 24.73 -7.54
N LEU A 489 16.74 24.37 -7.97
CA LEU A 489 15.96 23.29 -7.34
C LEU A 489 16.68 21.93 -7.33
N SER A 490 17.48 21.63 -8.36
CA SER A 490 18.28 20.38 -8.40
C SER A 490 19.41 20.36 -7.36
N GLN A 491 19.76 21.51 -6.74
CA GLN A 491 20.70 21.57 -5.62
C GLN A 491 20.18 20.81 -4.39
N GLU A 492 18.86 20.67 -4.28
CA GLU A 492 18.19 19.88 -3.25
C GLU A 492 18.12 18.38 -3.58
N GLY A 493 18.67 17.96 -4.73
CA GLY A 493 18.70 16.58 -5.19
C GLY A 493 18.01 16.39 -6.55
N SER A 494 18.49 15.42 -7.31
CA SER A 494 17.91 14.93 -8.56
C SER A 494 18.43 13.51 -8.85
N SER A 495 17.98 12.87 -9.93
CA SER A 495 18.52 11.55 -10.31
C SER A 495 20.02 11.59 -10.60
N GLY A 496 20.56 12.73 -11.06
CA GLY A 496 21.98 12.87 -11.40
C GLY A 496 22.90 13.32 -10.27
N THR A 497 22.41 13.44 -9.02
CA THR A 497 23.20 13.93 -7.86
C THR A 497 23.49 12.95 -6.71
N PRO A 498 22.91 11.73 -6.63
CA PRO A 498 22.92 10.95 -5.39
C PRO A 498 24.34 10.69 -4.89
N PHE A 499 25.30 10.33 -5.74
CA PHE A 499 26.65 10.01 -5.28
C PHE A 499 27.48 11.25 -4.93
N ALA A 500 27.17 12.41 -5.49
CA ALA A 500 27.75 13.67 -5.02
C ALA A 500 27.23 14.03 -3.62
N GLN A 501 25.94 13.77 -3.34
CA GLN A 501 25.33 13.94 -2.03
C GLN A 501 25.95 12.96 -1.01
N ILE A 502 26.17 11.71 -1.40
CA ILE A 502 26.85 10.71 -0.57
C ILE A 502 28.30 11.12 -0.29
N ALA A 503 29.06 11.55 -1.29
CA ALA A 503 30.44 12.01 -1.10
C ALA A 503 30.52 13.19 -0.13
N GLN A 504 29.61 14.16 -0.27
CA GLN A 504 29.51 15.31 0.65
C GLN A 504 29.15 14.88 2.07
N PHE A 505 28.19 13.95 2.22
CA PHE A 505 27.81 13.40 3.51
C PHE A 505 28.97 12.70 4.20
N CYS A 506 29.70 11.86 3.47
CA CYS A 506 30.86 11.15 3.98
C CYS A 506 31.94 12.14 4.42
N GLN A 507 32.22 13.17 3.62
CA GLN A 507 33.15 14.23 3.99
C GLN A 507 32.74 14.96 5.28
N GLN A 508 31.45 15.27 5.43
CA GLN A 508 30.94 15.97 6.62
C GLN A 508 31.02 15.12 7.90
N ARG A 509 30.98 13.78 7.77
CA ARG A 509 31.06 12.83 8.88
C ARG A 509 32.44 12.22 9.10
N ASP A 510 33.44 12.60 8.29
CA ASP A 510 34.76 11.96 8.25
C ASP A 510 34.67 10.45 7.97
N TRP A 511 33.77 10.05 7.08
CA TRP A 511 33.63 8.68 6.59
C TRP A 511 34.36 8.52 5.24
N PRO A 512 34.94 7.34 4.97
CA PRO A 512 35.55 7.07 3.67
C PRO A 512 34.46 7.01 2.58
N PHE A 513 34.68 7.72 1.48
CA PHE A 513 33.89 7.57 0.26
C PHE A 513 34.58 6.56 -0.67
N HIS A 514 34.11 5.31 -0.68
CA HIS A 514 34.68 4.20 -1.45
C HIS A 514 33.68 3.76 -2.52
N TYR A 515 33.83 4.30 -3.74
CA TYR A 515 32.82 4.20 -4.80
C TYR A 515 33.39 3.62 -6.10
N ALA A 516 32.64 2.68 -6.68
CA ALA A 516 32.88 2.12 -8.01
C ALA A 516 31.67 2.36 -8.92
N CYS A 517 31.91 2.93 -10.10
CA CYS A 517 30.91 3.14 -11.15
C CYS A 517 31.30 2.30 -12.37
N LEU A 518 30.52 1.26 -12.66
CA LEU A 518 30.83 0.23 -13.64
C LEU A 518 29.85 0.30 -14.80
N GLY A 519 30.36 0.43 -16.03
CA GLY A 519 29.55 0.50 -17.25
C GLY A 519 29.36 1.91 -17.77
N VAL A 520 30.17 2.87 -17.31
CA VAL A 520 30.04 4.29 -17.68
C VAL A 520 30.18 4.46 -19.18
N SER A 521 29.22 5.14 -19.80
CA SER A 521 29.29 5.48 -21.21
C SER A 521 30.01 6.80 -21.41
N ARG A 522 31.19 6.75 -22.04
CA ARG A 522 32.02 7.96 -22.28
C ARG A 522 31.32 9.01 -23.13
N THR A 523 30.41 8.62 -24.00
CA THR A 523 29.67 9.54 -24.87
C THR A 523 28.54 10.27 -24.15
N SER A 524 28.04 9.73 -23.03
CA SER A 524 26.96 10.32 -22.23
C SER A 524 27.46 11.21 -21.09
N ASN A 525 28.76 11.16 -20.77
CA ASN A 525 29.34 11.86 -19.62
C ASN A 525 30.38 12.91 -20.07
N THR A 526 30.24 14.14 -19.57
CA THR A 526 31.19 15.22 -19.84
C THR A 526 32.53 15.00 -19.13
N GLN A 527 33.62 15.57 -19.65
CA GLN A 527 34.95 15.52 -19.02
C GLN A 527 34.92 15.98 -17.54
N ALA A 528 34.12 16.99 -17.20
CA ALA A 528 34.01 17.48 -15.82
C ALA A 528 33.55 16.40 -14.82
N LEU A 529 32.75 15.41 -15.26
CA LEU A 529 32.32 14.30 -14.41
C LEU A 529 33.44 13.26 -14.24
N PHE A 530 34.24 13.02 -15.29
CA PHE A 530 35.44 12.19 -15.17
C PHE A 530 36.47 12.84 -14.22
N ASP A 531 36.73 14.14 -14.37
CA ASP A 531 37.62 14.89 -13.48
C ASP A 531 37.11 14.83 -12.04
N LYS A 532 35.79 14.90 -11.84
CA LYS A 532 35.16 14.78 -10.53
C LYS A 532 35.32 13.37 -9.94
N ALA A 533 35.12 12.32 -10.72
CA ALA A 533 35.34 10.95 -10.30
C ALA A 533 36.81 10.69 -9.92
N GLU A 534 37.76 11.22 -10.70
CA GLU A 534 39.19 11.18 -10.38
C GLU A 534 39.50 11.95 -9.08
N GLN A 535 38.95 13.15 -8.91
CA GLN A 535 39.10 13.94 -7.67
C GLN A 535 38.60 13.18 -6.43
N LEU A 536 37.51 12.42 -6.58
CA LEU A 536 36.91 11.61 -5.52
C LEU A 536 37.56 10.22 -5.39
N ASN A 537 38.58 9.91 -6.20
CA ASN A 537 39.26 8.62 -6.26
C ASN A 537 38.31 7.43 -6.50
N CYS A 538 37.30 7.62 -7.36
CA CYS A 538 36.37 6.57 -7.73
C CYS A 538 37.03 5.54 -8.64
N TRP A 539 36.67 4.27 -8.50
CA TRP A 539 36.93 3.29 -9.56
C TRP A 539 35.89 3.47 -10.66
N VAL A 540 36.37 3.71 -11.88
CA VAL A 540 35.53 3.82 -13.08
C VAL A 540 35.89 2.71 -14.03
N GLU A 541 34.88 1.98 -14.51
CA GLU A 541 35.02 1.06 -15.64
C GLU A 541 34.02 1.47 -16.73
N GLU A 542 34.51 1.68 -17.95
CA GLU A 542 33.67 2.12 -19.07
C GLU A 542 32.92 0.94 -19.71
N ASP A 543 31.78 1.21 -20.33
CA ASP A 543 30.96 0.21 -21.04
C ASP A 543 31.76 -0.64 -22.04
N THR A 544 32.66 -0.02 -22.80
CA THR A 544 33.54 -0.69 -23.78
C THR A 544 34.59 -1.62 -23.17
N GLN A 545 34.91 -1.47 -21.87
CA GLN A 545 35.85 -2.32 -21.14
C GLN A 545 35.16 -3.54 -20.51
N MET A 546 33.83 -3.53 -20.46
CA MET A 546 33.02 -4.56 -19.83
C MET A 546 32.48 -5.54 -20.87
N HIS A 547 33.34 -6.48 -21.27
CA HIS A 547 33.01 -7.57 -22.19
C HIS A 547 33.37 -8.94 -21.60
N THR A 548 32.90 -10.02 -22.22
CA THR A 548 33.05 -11.39 -21.71
C THR A 548 34.50 -11.77 -21.42
N ASP A 549 35.43 -11.45 -22.33
CA ASP A 549 36.87 -11.76 -22.14
C ASP A 549 37.51 -10.99 -20.97
N ALA A 550 36.94 -9.86 -20.56
CA ALA A 550 37.41 -9.07 -19.43
C ALA A 550 36.88 -9.59 -18.07
N LEU A 551 35.89 -10.49 -18.06
CA LEU A 551 35.24 -10.97 -16.82
C LEU A 551 36.24 -11.46 -15.76
N PRO A 552 37.28 -12.27 -16.06
CA PRO A 552 38.22 -12.71 -15.03
C PRO A 552 38.96 -11.53 -14.36
N ALA A 553 39.36 -10.54 -15.15
CA ALA A 553 40.04 -9.35 -14.66
C ALA A 553 39.09 -8.46 -13.84
N LEU A 554 37.86 -8.25 -14.32
CA LEU A 554 36.82 -7.49 -13.60
C LEU A 554 36.48 -8.14 -12.25
N LYS A 555 36.34 -9.47 -12.21
CA LYS A 555 36.12 -10.20 -10.95
C LYS A 555 37.28 -10.03 -9.97
N THR A 556 38.52 -10.02 -10.45
CA THR A 556 39.68 -9.76 -9.60
C THR A 556 39.69 -8.34 -9.05
N LYS A 557 39.37 -7.34 -9.88
CA LYS A 557 39.21 -5.94 -9.44
C LYS A 557 38.08 -5.80 -8.41
N LEU A 558 36.94 -6.47 -8.62
CA LEU A 558 35.83 -6.50 -7.66
C LEU A 558 36.25 -7.08 -6.31
N THR A 559 36.92 -8.23 -6.30
CA THR A 559 37.44 -8.83 -5.05
C THR A 559 38.37 -7.86 -4.31
N GLN A 560 39.26 -7.16 -5.03
CA GLN A 560 40.14 -6.15 -4.46
C GLN A 560 39.37 -4.93 -3.91
N PHE A 561 38.32 -4.49 -4.61
CA PHE A 561 37.47 -3.39 -4.17
C PHE A 561 36.67 -3.74 -2.90
N ILE A 562 36.11 -4.95 -2.86
CA ILE A 562 35.35 -5.48 -1.72
C ILE A 562 36.26 -5.67 -0.51
N GLN A 563 37.53 -6.02 -0.74
CA GLN A 563 38.49 -6.29 0.32
C GLN A 563 38.60 -5.14 1.34
N GLY A 564 38.31 -5.49 2.60
CA GLY A 564 38.40 -4.58 3.73
C GLY A 564 37.27 -3.56 3.82
N CYS A 565 36.15 -3.74 3.11
CA CYS A 565 34.89 -3.07 3.43
C CYS A 565 34.23 -3.73 4.65
N ASP A 566 33.47 -2.96 5.42
CA ASP A 566 32.62 -3.49 6.51
C ASP A 566 31.23 -3.88 5.95
N TYR A 567 30.73 -3.10 4.99
CA TYR A 567 29.43 -3.29 4.33
C TYR A 567 29.54 -2.95 2.84
N LEU A 568 28.66 -3.54 2.03
CA LEU A 568 28.46 -3.12 0.64
C LEU A 568 27.07 -2.52 0.45
N TYR A 569 27.00 -1.49 -0.37
CA TYR A 569 25.77 -0.96 -0.93
C TYR A 569 25.84 -1.15 -2.45
N LEU A 570 24.87 -1.87 -3.01
CA LEU A 570 24.82 -2.22 -4.42
C LEU A 570 23.64 -1.51 -5.09
N THR A 571 23.87 -0.81 -6.18
CA THR A 571 22.79 -0.20 -6.97
C THR A 571 22.97 -0.55 -8.44
N LEU A 572 21.87 -0.87 -9.09
CA LEU A 572 21.81 -1.22 -10.50
C LEU A 572 20.87 -0.25 -11.19
N ASP A 573 21.48 0.68 -11.91
CA ASP A 573 20.76 1.51 -12.85
C ASP A 573 20.46 0.70 -14.12
N MET A 574 19.19 0.66 -14.52
CA MET A 574 18.78 -0.12 -15.69
C MET A 574 19.25 0.50 -17.01
N ASP A 575 19.69 1.76 -17.00
CA ASP A 575 20.22 2.42 -18.19
C ASP A 575 21.64 1.97 -18.60
N VAL A 576 22.34 1.23 -17.71
CA VAL A 576 23.63 0.59 -18.00
C VAL A 576 23.51 -0.44 -19.12
N PHE A 577 22.33 -1.03 -19.28
CA PHE A 577 22.09 -2.05 -20.30
C PHE A 577 21.90 -1.41 -21.67
N PRO A 578 22.26 -2.12 -22.76
CA PRO A 578 22.01 -1.66 -24.11
C PRO A 578 20.51 -1.36 -24.30
N ALA A 579 20.18 -0.29 -25.04
CA ALA A 579 18.81 0.10 -25.35
C ALA A 579 18.01 -1.02 -26.06
N ALA A 580 18.68 -1.99 -26.68
CA ALA A 580 18.07 -3.18 -27.26
C ALA A 580 17.51 -4.17 -26.22
N SER A 581 17.97 -4.09 -24.96
CA SER A 581 17.52 -4.93 -23.84
C SER A 581 16.75 -4.12 -22.78
N ALA A 582 17.08 -2.83 -22.62
CA ALA A 582 16.44 -1.90 -21.69
C ALA A 582 15.99 -0.61 -22.40
N PRO A 583 15.01 -0.66 -23.33
CA PRO A 583 14.53 0.54 -24.03
C PRO A 583 13.76 1.52 -23.14
N GLY A 584 13.13 1.00 -22.08
CA GLY A 584 12.27 1.73 -21.16
C GLY A 584 13.03 2.25 -19.96
N VAL A 585 13.92 3.21 -20.17
CA VAL A 585 14.68 3.92 -19.11
C VAL A 585 14.66 5.43 -19.34
N SER A 586 15.19 6.26 -18.45
CA SER A 586 15.26 7.70 -18.73
C SER A 586 16.23 8.03 -19.89
N ALA A 587 17.45 7.47 -19.87
CA ALA A 587 18.50 7.76 -20.85
C ALA A 587 19.15 6.47 -21.42
N PRO A 588 18.59 5.86 -22.48
CA PRO A 588 19.06 4.56 -22.96
C PRO A 588 20.50 4.60 -23.49
N ALA A 589 21.34 3.67 -23.04
CA ALA A 589 22.67 3.50 -23.59
C ALA A 589 22.64 2.87 -24.99
N ALA A 590 23.27 3.53 -25.97
CA ALA A 590 23.38 2.99 -27.32
C ALA A 590 24.30 1.75 -27.38
N TYR A 591 25.37 1.75 -26.60
CA TYR A 591 26.29 0.62 -26.46
C TYR A 591 25.91 -0.22 -25.23
N GLY A 592 26.13 0.32 -24.02
CA GLY A 592 25.78 -0.33 -22.76
C GLY A 592 26.56 -1.61 -22.50
N VAL A 593 26.28 -2.24 -21.36
CA VAL A 593 26.93 -3.48 -20.92
C VAL A 593 25.93 -4.65 -21.01
N PRO A 594 26.23 -5.71 -21.78
CA PRO A 594 25.30 -6.83 -21.93
C PRO A 594 25.00 -7.56 -20.62
N VAL A 595 23.78 -8.11 -20.50
CA VAL A 595 23.34 -8.88 -19.32
C VAL A 595 24.26 -10.06 -18.97
N HIS A 596 24.83 -10.71 -19.98
CA HIS A 596 25.76 -11.84 -19.80
C HIS A 596 27.15 -11.42 -19.30
N VAL A 597 27.39 -10.12 -19.11
CA VAL A 597 28.56 -9.57 -18.43
C VAL A 597 28.18 -9.11 -17.02
N ILE A 598 27.10 -8.35 -16.86
CA ILE A 598 26.67 -7.83 -15.54
C ILE A 598 26.22 -8.95 -14.60
N GLU A 599 25.40 -9.89 -15.05
CA GLU A 599 24.84 -10.94 -14.18
C GLU A 599 25.94 -11.82 -13.52
N PRO A 600 26.98 -12.27 -14.25
CA PRO A 600 28.12 -12.95 -13.62
C PRO A 600 28.94 -12.10 -12.64
N LEU A 601 28.95 -10.77 -12.79
CA LEU A 601 29.63 -9.86 -11.87
C LEU A 601 28.78 -9.64 -10.60
N LEU A 602 27.45 -9.48 -10.74
CA LEU A 602 26.52 -9.46 -9.62
C LEU A 602 26.66 -10.72 -8.76
N GLN A 603 26.61 -11.90 -9.38
CA GLN A 603 26.81 -13.17 -8.67
C GLN A 603 28.16 -13.25 -7.96
N HIS A 604 29.22 -12.72 -8.59
CA HIS A 604 30.56 -12.65 -7.99
C HIS A 604 30.57 -11.75 -6.76
N ILE A 605 29.93 -10.57 -6.80
CA ILE A 605 29.86 -9.63 -5.67
C ILE A 605 29.25 -10.30 -4.44
N PHE A 606 28.09 -10.96 -4.59
CA PHE A 606 27.44 -11.65 -3.47
C PHE A 606 28.27 -12.83 -2.95
N THR A 607 28.85 -13.62 -3.86
CA THR A 607 29.68 -14.78 -3.50
C THR A 607 30.94 -14.35 -2.74
N ASP A 608 31.63 -13.33 -3.25
CA ASP A 608 32.88 -12.82 -2.69
C ASP A 608 32.64 -12.10 -1.35
N ALA A 609 31.59 -11.27 -1.27
CA ALA A 609 31.17 -10.66 0.00
C ALA A 609 30.86 -11.72 1.07
N HIS A 610 30.15 -12.79 0.69
CA HIS A 610 29.90 -13.91 1.61
C HIS A 610 31.18 -14.58 2.09
N GLN A 611 32.11 -14.90 1.18
CA GLN A 611 33.40 -15.51 1.50
C GLN A 611 34.24 -14.62 2.43
N GLN A 612 34.16 -13.31 2.24
CA GLN A 612 34.85 -12.30 3.06
C GLN A 612 34.09 -11.91 4.33
N ALA A 613 32.92 -12.51 4.59
CA ALA A 613 32.04 -12.17 5.72
C ALA A 613 31.56 -10.70 5.74
N ILE A 614 31.39 -10.09 4.57
CA ILE A 614 30.91 -8.72 4.37
C ILE A 614 29.41 -8.76 4.06
N ARG A 615 28.63 -7.89 4.73
CA ARG A 615 27.17 -7.81 4.52
C ARG A 615 26.82 -6.88 3.35
N ILE A 616 25.77 -7.23 2.61
CA ILE A 616 25.15 -6.39 1.58
C ILE A 616 23.72 -6.01 2.04
N PRO A 617 23.59 -5.07 2.99
CA PRO A 617 22.31 -4.76 3.63
C PRO A 617 21.27 -4.14 2.70
N VAL A 618 21.69 -3.36 1.70
CA VAL A 618 20.80 -2.62 0.81
C VAL A 618 21.23 -2.83 -0.64
N CYS A 619 20.26 -3.14 -1.49
CA CYS A 619 20.39 -3.18 -2.94
C CYS A 619 19.31 -2.29 -3.58
N ASP A 620 19.57 -1.70 -4.74
CA ASP A 620 18.57 -0.97 -5.52
C ASP A 620 18.52 -1.41 -6.98
N ILE A 621 17.32 -1.32 -7.59
CA ILE A 621 17.10 -1.39 -9.04
C ILE A 621 16.28 -0.16 -9.45
N THR A 622 16.88 0.73 -10.25
CA THR A 622 16.36 2.08 -10.55
C THR A 622 16.16 2.32 -12.06
N GLU A 623 15.58 3.47 -12.39
CA GLU A 623 15.47 4.03 -13.76
C GLU A 623 14.68 3.18 -14.77
N VAL A 624 13.95 2.15 -14.33
CA VAL A 624 12.92 1.52 -15.18
C VAL A 624 11.84 2.56 -15.46
N ASN A 625 11.45 2.72 -16.71
CA ASN A 625 10.40 3.62 -17.15
C ASN A 625 9.38 2.87 -18.02
N PRO A 626 8.26 2.39 -17.41
CA PRO A 626 7.22 1.65 -18.11
C PRO A 626 6.58 2.40 -19.29
N ASN A 627 6.57 3.74 -19.31
CA ASN A 627 5.99 4.50 -20.42
C ASN A 627 6.76 4.31 -21.74
N TYR A 628 8.03 3.92 -21.65
CA TYR A 628 8.89 3.67 -22.81
C TYR A 628 9.29 2.19 -22.92
N ASP A 629 8.75 1.33 -22.06
CA ASP A 629 9.12 -0.07 -22.01
C ASP A 629 8.33 -0.93 -23.00
N ARG A 630 8.94 -1.18 -24.15
CA ARG A 630 8.34 -1.97 -25.23
C ARG A 630 8.21 -3.43 -24.79
N ASP A 631 6.98 -3.94 -24.81
CA ASP A 631 6.66 -5.34 -24.45
C ASP A 631 7.18 -5.75 -23.06
N GLN A 632 7.29 -4.80 -22.13
CA GLN A 632 7.81 -5.00 -20.77
C GLN A 632 9.25 -5.57 -20.74
N GLN A 633 10.06 -5.31 -21.78
CA GLN A 633 11.42 -5.85 -21.89
C GLN A 633 12.31 -5.42 -20.72
N THR A 634 12.25 -4.14 -20.38
CA THR A 634 13.05 -3.52 -19.31
C THR A 634 12.58 -3.97 -17.95
N SER A 635 11.26 -3.99 -17.69
CA SER A 635 10.69 -4.49 -16.44
C SER A 635 10.99 -5.97 -16.21
N ARG A 636 10.97 -6.81 -17.26
CA ARG A 636 11.38 -8.22 -17.17
C ARG A 636 12.87 -8.39 -16.94
N LEU A 637 13.70 -7.54 -17.56
CA LEU A 637 15.14 -7.55 -17.30
C LEU A 637 15.43 -7.13 -15.85
N ALA A 638 14.80 -6.07 -15.36
CA ALA A 638 14.88 -5.63 -13.97
C ALA A 638 14.43 -6.74 -13.00
N ALA A 639 13.30 -7.39 -13.27
CA ALA A 639 12.83 -8.53 -12.49
C ALA A 639 13.82 -9.71 -12.50
N ARG A 640 14.48 -9.99 -13.63
CA ARG A 640 15.55 -11.00 -13.70
C ARG A 640 16.75 -10.61 -12.81
N MET A 641 17.16 -9.34 -12.84
CA MET A 641 18.28 -8.88 -12.00
C MET A 641 17.92 -8.91 -10.52
N ALA A 642 16.72 -8.47 -10.15
CA ALA A 642 16.18 -8.61 -8.80
C ALA A 642 16.18 -10.08 -8.36
N TRP A 643 15.66 -10.98 -9.20
CA TRP A 643 15.66 -12.42 -8.94
C TRP A 643 17.08 -12.94 -8.69
N SER A 644 18.06 -12.54 -9.51
CA SER A 644 19.45 -12.95 -9.36
C SER A 644 20.08 -12.42 -8.07
N MET A 645 19.77 -11.19 -7.65
CA MET A 645 20.20 -10.65 -6.35
C MET A 645 19.60 -11.43 -5.17
N LEU A 646 18.29 -11.69 -5.22
CA LEU A 646 17.56 -12.42 -4.16
C LEU A 646 18.08 -13.86 -3.96
N HIS A 647 18.48 -14.53 -5.05
CA HIS A 647 18.99 -15.90 -5.00
C HIS A 647 20.51 -15.98 -4.80
N ALA A 648 21.24 -14.89 -5.03
CA ALA A 648 22.66 -14.81 -4.73
C ALA A 648 22.95 -14.43 -3.28
N SER A 649 22.00 -13.77 -2.59
CA SER A 649 22.14 -13.38 -1.19
C SER A 649 22.13 -14.61 -0.25
N PRO A 650 23.23 -14.92 0.45
CA PRO A 650 23.22 -15.91 1.50
C PRO A 650 22.41 -15.40 2.71
N THR A 651 21.72 -16.30 3.42
CA THR A 651 21.04 -16.03 4.69
C THR A 651 22.06 -15.68 5.78
N ARG A 652 22.56 -14.44 5.82
CA ARG A 652 23.28 -13.89 6.97
C ARG A 652 22.55 -12.70 7.54
N ILE A 653 21.76 -12.98 8.57
CA ILE A 653 21.47 -11.99 9.60
C ILE A 653 22.24 -12.46 10.81
N ASP A 654 23.24 -11.68 11.20
CA ASP A 654 24.01 -11.96 12.39
C ASP A 654 23.07 -11.92 13.59
N ASN A 655 22.90 -13.07 14.25
CA ASN A 655 22.41 -13.17 15.62
C ASN A 655 23.45 -12.54 16.57
N GLN A 656 23.66 -11.23 16.49
CA GLN A 656 24.37 -10.49 17.54
C GLN A 656 23.34 -9.74 18.36
N GLY A 657 22.87 -10.39 19.42
CA GLY A 657 21.96 -9.83 20.43
C GLY A 657 21.13 -10.87 21.18
N GLU A 658 21.76 -11.90 21.75
CA GLU A 658 21.43 -12.36 23.11
C GLU A 658 22.40 -11.70 24.09
#